data_AF-A0A142YFC2-F1
#
_entry.id   AF-A0A142YFC2-F1
#
_cell.length_a   1.000
_cell.length_b   1.000
_cell.length_c   1.000
_cell.angle_alpha   90.00
_cell.angle_beta   90.00
_cell.angle_gamma   90.00
#
_symmetry.space_group_name_H-M   'P 1'
#
loop_
_entity.id
_entity.type
_entity.pdbx_description
1 polymer ?
#
loop_
_entity_poly.entity_id
_entity_poly.type
_entity_poly.pdbx_seq_one_letter_code
_entity_poly.pdbx_strand_id
1 'polypeptide(L)'
;MNSSDHGPSAWANVLDRRRFLGASLASVGLPTLSIRVLGPRVGAGEQPAAPAPLRARAIVIGINKYDNAKHLKNPVRDACSFAAWLVERAGVQAGDVALLIGPEAGASAGVPVGITPQPATRADIVKTIFDFPCRAGERERLYFFYSGHGMAFQPWSIRPGKLAEQEAIVPSDYGEIEPPPLLVNWILDVLRASSFVEQFFFFDACRSLAKVDGTAGVRPKCSGAVRVPVQYIAFSTAPREEASDREGGAFSPRLIEALTSAKGSSALFDSCRERYLVRWESLTGYLSDSFMRNPVDLGMKDGKVINQTPERDIIRDLGGDSPILAELAPEVVSKVKIAVDVQPPAIRQDTRLTIIRKATGCPPTDEVVVDRVNVPVGEDDLYEIYLLPGNYAMIAEIHGGADRLFKTFLTLVEDQTIPPFDFARPVIALAPEAPLVDPGLHGLVAFPADDGPMAAPAKPLGEGPPSPPKLLGEGPASLVVKSDDLFGQIELLDAGGTAVRWPDGRACTALGELKATNLKAGLYRARLLSQSDGDREKLVQVSPGTHNEIFLGERDVAIPAAFPTDFDRIEMGLVEDGADLPILKQTLERPIKPLSPLTMLVQQLREAEQDRRVAKTIRDGLGMGPFRGPQGLRVLLAASSGRQPAPSDTLNDFRLSLGGLDGGLEAVRVEPSKLEGLGVIAQVLEPGPWRLRIDRESNGETVTLALVVLKDRVTEVTLERQESGRVAISQFAPLRRRGTPADAATLYKLERLEAALQTGPERSAPALVGRLIGAAEFDPLILALAALLTESGVRFETPRSIGGEIVERFPELPDGHVLMGTEAEKAGNLDAARAAYVAALDRGLPILQLFLERLDDGIRRLEIPDHRHLEALRHAAANRIPGMLWSAWRASRG
;
A
#
# COMPACT_ATOMS: atom_id res chain seq x y z
N MET A 1 -31.76 -51.03 -42.99
CA MET A 1 -31.44 -51.38 -41.59
C MET A 1 -30.37 -50.39 -41.15
N ASN A 2 -30.78 -49.16 -40.81
CA ASN A 2 -31.07 -48.61 -39.46
C ASN A 2 -29.75 -48.19 -38.78
N SER A 3 -29.50 -46.99 -38.25
CA SER A 3 -30.30 -45.82 -37.86
C SER A 3 -29.28 -44.70 -37.52
N SER A 4 -29.33 -43.51 -38.15
CA SER A 4 -29.77 -42.21 -37.58
C SER A 4 -29.13 -41.79 -36.24
N ASP A 5 -28.31 -40.73 -36.23
CA ASP A 5 -28.72 -39.38 -35.75
C ASP A 5 -27.56 -38.37 -35.76
N HIS A 6 -27.74 -37.28 -36.51
CA HIS A 6 -26.94 -36.06 -36.47
C HIS A 6 -27.82 -34.93 -35.91
N GLY A 7 -27.36 -34.28 -34.84
CA GLY A 7 -27.95 -33.06 -34.28
C GLY A 7 -26.87 -31.97 -34.12
N PRO A 8 -27.11 -30.73 -34.58
CA PRO A 8 -26.09 -29.67 -34.62
C PRO A 8 -26.04 -28.81 -33.35
N SER A 9 -24.86 -28.20 -33.15
CA SER A 9 -24.45 -27.31 -32.06
C SER A 9 -25.27 -26.02 -31.95
N ALA A 10 -25.69 -25.70 -30.73
CA ALA A 10 -26.32 -24.45 -30.35
C ALA A 10 -25.38 -23.62 -29.45
N TRP A 11 -24.69 -22.60 -29.97
CA TRP A 11 -24.07 -21.52 -29.19
C TRP A 11 -23.87 -20.27 -30.08
N ALA A 12 -24.93 -19.48 -30.25
CA ALA A 12 -24.86 -18.10 -30.73
C ALA A 12 -26.15 -17.35 -30.34
N ASN A 13 -26.16 -16.69 -29.18
CA ASN A 13 -27.10 -15.63 -28.79
C ASN A 13 -26.67 -15.07 -27.41
N VAL A 14 -26.92 -13.77 -27.16
CA VAL A 14 -26.60 -12.92 -25.98
C VAL A 14 -25.30 -12.10 -26.23
N LEU A 15 -25.27 -10.78 -26.51
CA LEU A 15 -26.20 -9.64 -26.34
C LEU A 15 -25.88 -8.53 -27.37
N ASP A 16 -26.87 -8.15 -28.18
CA ASP A 16 -26.95 -6.83 -28.83
C ASP A 16 -28.29 -6.19 -28.40
N ARG A 17 -28.24 -5.07 -27.70
CA ARG A 17 -29.41 -4.32 -27.18
C ARG A 17 -29.30 -2.85 -27.55
N ARG A 18 -29.54 -2.54 -28.83
CA ARG A 18 -29.99 -1.22 -29.27
C ARG A 18 -31.20 -1.38 -30.19
N ARG A 19 -32.41 -1.20 -29.65
CA ARG A 19 -33.64 -0.82 -30.38
C ARG A 19 -34.79 -0.78 -29.40
N PHE A 20 -35.18 0.41 -28.96
CA PHE A 20 -36.57 0.77 -28.64
C PHE A 20 -36.59 2.26 -28.36
N LEU A 21 -37.10 3.05 -29.32
CA LEU A 21 -37.85 4.30 -29.09
C LEU A 21 -38.33 4.78 -30.46
N GLY A 22 -39.65 4.79 -30.64
CA GLY A 22 -40.30 5.24 -31.86
C GLY A 22 -41.81 5.00 -31.80
N ALA A 23 -42.52 5.81 -31.03
CA ALA A 23 -43.93 6.08 -31.26
C ALA A 23 -44.33 7.39 -30.55
N SER A 24 -44.62 8.39 -31.37
CA SER A 24 -45.39 9.60 -31.04
C SER A 24 -46.83 9.23 -30.73
N LEU A 25 -47.45 9.86 -29.71
CA LEU A 25 -48.88 10.15 -29.69
C LEU A 25 -49.18 11.31 -28.72
N ALA A 26 -50.18 12.10 -29.12
CA ALA A 26 -50.54 13.41 -28.61
C ALA A 26 -51.31 13.40 -27.27
N SER A 27 -51.35 14.59 -26.67
CA SER A 27 -52.09 15.04 -25.48
C SER A 27 -53.53 14.51 -25.31
N VAL A 28 -53.94 14.18 -24.07
CA VAL A 28 -55.12 14.67 -23.31
C VAL A 28 -55.12 14.05 -21.89
N GLY A 29 -55.30 14.88 -20.84
CA GLY A 29 -56.05 14.53 -19.61
C GLY A 29 -55.42 13.67 -18.51
N LEU A 30 -55.17 14.30 -17.35
CA LEU A 30 -54.82 13.77 -16.00
C LEU A 30 -55.54 12.45 -15.60
N PRO A 31 -54.91 11.55 -14.81
CA PRO A 31 -54.63 11.80 -13.39
C PRO A 31 -53.25 11.34 -12.88
N THR A 32 -52.86 11.92 -11.74
CA THR A 32 -51.66 11.63 -10.95
C THR A 32 -51.55 10.14 -10.64
N LEU A 33 -50.54 9.49 -11.19
CA LEU A 33 -50.20 8.10 -10.91
C LEU A 33 -49.38 8.05 -9.61
N SER A 34 -50.00 7.70 -8.47
CA SER A 34 -49.27 7.38 -7.25
C SER A 34 -48.70 5.95 -7.37
N ILE A 35 -47.41 5.82 -7.68
CA ILE A 35 -46.72 4.53 -7.62
C ILE A 35 -46.43 4.22 -6.15
N ARG A 36 -47.26 3.37 -5.53
CA ARG A 36 -46.88 2.66 -4.30
C ARG A 36 -46.03 1.45 -4.69
N VAL A 37 -44.72 1.54 -4.49
CA VAL A 37 -43.84 0.37 -4.52
C VAL A 37 -44.06 -0.38 -3.20
N LEU A 38 -44.84 -1.47 -3.24
CA LEU A 38 -44.88 -2.46 -2.18
C LEU A 38 -43.64 -3.35 -2.30
N GLY A 39 -42.51 -2.87 -1.78
CA GLY A 39 -41.38 -3.75 -1.46
C GLY A 39 -41.76 -4.68 -0.31
N PRO A 40 -41.23 -5.92 -0.25
CA PRO A 40 -41.48 -6.81 0.86
C PRO A 40 -41.04 -6.12 2.16
N ARG A 41 -41.95 -6.05 3.15
CA ARG A 41 -41.58 -5.75 4.54
C ARG A 41 -40.57 -6.79 4.98
N VAL A 42 -39.28 -6.45 4.86
CA VAL A 42 -38.26 -7.07 5.70
C VAL A 42 -38.68 -6.71 7.11
N GLY A 43 -39.07 -7.71 7.89
CA GLY A 43 -39.43 -7.51 9.29
C GLY A 43 -38.33 -6.70 9.97
N ALA A 44 -38.70 -5.75 10.81
CA ALA A 44 -37.78 -5.04 11.68
C ALA A 44 -37.14 -6.08 12.62
N GLY A 45 -36.14 -6.79 12.13
CA GLY A 45 -35.22 -7.52 12.97
C GLY A 45 -34.53 -6.47 13.83
N GLU A 46 -34.61 -6.65 15.14
CA GLU A 46 -33.89 -5.81 16.09
C GLU A 46 -32.45 -5.64 15.60
N GLN A 47 -32.13 -4.41 15.20
CA GLN A 47 -30.77 -4.05 14.84
C GLN A 47 -29.91 -4.34 16.07
N PRO A 48 -28.82 -5.13 15.94
CA PRO A 48 -28.03 -5.53 17.10
C PRO A 48 -27.59 -4.27 17.84
N ALA A 49 -27.90 -4.21 19.14
CA ALA A 49 -27.57 -3.09 19.99
C ALA A 49 -26.08 -2.72 19.80
N ALA A 50 -25.80 -1.43 19.63
CA ALA A 50 -24.43 -0.96 19.45
C ALA A 50 -23.56 -1.49 20.61
N PRO A 51 -22.36 -2.02 20.32
CA PRO A 51 -21.49 -2.54 21.38
C PRO A 51 -21.20 -1.44 22.40
N ALA A 52 -21.23 -1.81 23.69
CA ALA A 52 -20.91 -0.88 24.76
C ALA A 52 -19.50 -0.29 24.54
N PRO A 53 -19.28 1.01 24.88
CA PRO A 53 -17.98 1.64 24.72
C PRO A 53 -16.92 0.88 25.52
N LEU A 54 -15.75 0.70 24.93
CA LEU A 54 -14.62 0.05 25.60
C LEU A 54 -14.23 0.86 26.83
N ARG A 55 -13.95 0.18 27.94
CA ARG A 55 -13.32 0.84 29.08
C ARG A 55 -11.99 1.42 28.64
N ALA A 56 -11.74 2.67 29.00
CA ALA A 56 -10.55 3.40 28.62
C ALA A 56 -9.73 3.80 29.86
N ARG A 57 -8.42 3.90 29.66
CA ARG A 57 -7.45 4.39 30.65
C ARG A 57 -6.53 5.42 30.00
N ALA A 58 -5.88 6.27 30.80
CA ALA A 58 -5.00 7.30 30.27
C ALA A 58 -3.72 7.53 31.07
N ILE A 59 -2.61 7.73 30.36
CA ILE A 59 -1.36 8.29 30.89
C ILE A 59 -1.22 9.70 30.29
N VAL A 60 -1.16 10.73 31.13
CA VAL A 60 -1.15 12.14 30.71
C VAL A 60 0.01 12.84 31.40
N ILE A 61 0.92 13.42 30.63
CA ILE A 61 2.17 14.00 31.12
C ILE A 61 2.29 15.45 30.64
N GLY A 62 2.56 16.39 31.56
CA GLY A 62 2.76 17.80 31.24
C GLY A 62 3.86 18.43 32.08
N ILE A 63 4.91 18.96 31.45
CA ILE A 63 6.10 19.41 32.19
C ILE A 63 6.47 20.86 31.83
N ASN A 64 6.25 21.76 32.80
CA ASN A 64 6.62 23.18 32.68
C ASN A 64 8.05 23.43 33.19
N LYS A 65 8.43 22.81 34.31
CA LYS A 65 9.75 23.01 34.92
C LYS A 65 10.61 21.77 34.84
N TYR A 66 11.88 22.00 34.55
CA TYR A 66 12.92 21.00 34.37
C TYR A 66 14.13 21.41 35.19
N ASP A 67 14.87 20.44 35.72
CA ASP A 67 16.08 20.74 36.52
C ASP A 67 17.21 21.28 35.63
N ASN A 68 17.43 20.66 34.47
CA ASN A 68 18.53 21.00 33.56
C ASN A 68 18.07 21.38 32.14
N ALA A 69 16.82 21.79 31.96
CA ALA A 69 16.32 22.29 30.69
C ALA A 69 15.51 23.58 30.86
N LYS A 70 15.33 24.33 29.76
CA LYS A 70 14.58 25.58 29.76
C LYS A 70 13.14 25.33 30.24
N HIS A 71 12.60 26.19 31.09
CA HIS A 71 11.20 26.08 31.48
C HIS A 71 10.24 26.43 30.33
N LEU A 72 9.13 25.70 30.25
CA LEU A 72 8.00 25.89 29.36
C LEU A 72 6.81 26.47 30.13
N LYS A 73 5.89 27.13 29.43
CA LYS A 73 4.78 27.83 30.08
C LYS A 73 3.50 27.00 30.18
N ASN A 74 3.20 26.25 29.13
CA ASN A 74 1.87 25.68 28.91
C ASN A 74 1.69 24.17 29.10
N PRO A 75 2.73 23.30 29.02
CA PRO A 75 2.53 21.85 29.07
C PRO A 75 1.67 21.29 30.19
N VAL A 76 1.79 21.81 31.42
CA VAL A 76 0.95 21.38 32.55
C VAL A 76 -0.52 21.72 32.31
N ARG A 77 -0.81 22.90 31.77
CA ARG A 77 -2.17 23.34 31.45
C ARG A 77 -2.76 22.48 30.33
N ASP A 78 -1.96 22.13 29.34
CA ASP A 78 -2.39 21.32 28.20
C ASP A 78 -2.69 19.87 28.65
N ALA A 79 -1.83 19.28 29.48
CA ALA A 79 -2.08 18.00 30.13
C ALA A 79 -3.34 18.01 31.00
N CYS A 80 -3.55 19.04 31.82
CA CYS A 80 -4.77 19.19 32.62
C CYS A 80 -6.02 19.33 31.75
N SER A 81 -5.94 20.05 30.62
CA SER A 81 -7.06 20.21 29.68
C SER A 81 -7.41 18.90 28.99
N PHE A 82 -6.41 18.11 28.60
CA PHE A 82 -6.62 16.78 28.04
C PHE A 82 -7.19 15.80 29.07
N ALA A 83 -6.70 15.82 30.32
CA ALA A 83 -7.25 15.04 31.41
C ALA A 83 -8.71 15.42 31.73
N ALA A 84 -9.06 16.70 31.69
CA ALA A 84 -10.43 17.17 31.86
C ALA A 84 -11.33 16.61 30.75
N TRP A 85 -10.90 16.71 29.49
CA TRP A 85 -11.63 16.15 28.35
C TRP A 85 -11.83 14.62 28.48
N LEU A 86 -10.79 13.89 28.91
CA LEU A 86 -10.89 12.44 29.10
C LEU A 86 -12.00 12.05 30.09
N VAL A 87 -12.10 12.77 31.21
CA VAL A 87 -13.09 12.50 32.26
C VAL A 87 -14.48 13.01 31.86
N GLU A 88 -14.57 14.23 31.35
CA GLU A 88 -15.85 14.89 31.09
C GLU A 88 -16.53 14.41 29.80
N ARG A 89 -15.75 14.00 28.80
CA ARG A 89 -16.25 13.75 27.44
C ARG A 89 -15.90 12.37 26.90
N ALA A 90 -14.69 11.87 27.16
CA ALA A 90 -14.27 10.55 26.66
C ALA A 90 -14.72 9.39 27.57
N GLY A 91 -15.34 9.67 28.72
CA GLY A 91 -15.88 8.68 29.64
C GLY A 91 -14.82 7.90 30.44
N VAL A 92 -13.59 8.41 30.52
CA VAL A 92 -12.53 7.80 31.33
C VAL A 92 -12.78 8.12 32.80
N GLN A 93 -12.76 7.11 33.67
CA GLN A 93 -12.92 7.35 35.10
C GLN A 93 -11.71 8.11 35.65
N ALA A 94 -11.91 9.07 36.56
CA ALA A 94 -10.81 9.86 37.13
C ALA A 94 -9.71 8.99 37.76
N GLY A 95 -10.07 7.86 38.40
CA GLY A 95 -9.11 6.90 38.95
C GLY A 95 -8.33 6.07 37.90
N ASP A 96 -8.78 6.09 36.64
CA ASP A 96 -8.14 5.45 35.50
C ASP A 96 -7.29 6.45 34.68
N VAL A 97 -7.02 7.66 35.20
CA VAL A 97 -6.10 8.65 34.62
C VAL A 97 -4.86 8.81 35.51
N ALA A 98 -3.69 8.41 34.98
CA ALA A 98 -2.40 8.73 35.58
C ALA A 98 -1.90 10.08 35.03
N LEU A 99 -2.09 11.14 35.82
CA LEU A 99 -1.62 12.50 35.48
C LEU A 99 -0.26 12.77 36.14
N LEU A 100 0.78 12.98 35.34
CA LEU A 100 2.12 13.33 35.80
C LEU A 100 2.47 14.76 35.39
N ILE A 101 2.88 15.60 36.34
CA ILE A 101 3.16 17.02 36.09
C ILE A 101 4.47 17.50 36.74
N GLY A 102 5.12 18.51 36.15
CA GLY A 102 6.31 19.18 36.71
C GLY A 102 6.21 20.71 36.70
N PRO A 103 6.41 21.42 37.83
CA PRO A 103 6.88 20.95 39.14
C PRO A 103 5.74 20.45 40.07
N GLU A 104 6.11 19.88 41.23
CA GLU A 104 5.22 19.23 42.21
C GLU A 104 3.87 19.95 42.48
N ALA A 105 2.86 19.10 42.68
CA ALA A 105 1.42 19.31 42.77
C ALA A 105 0.88 20.28 43.86
N GLY A 106 1.71 21.18 44.39
CA GLY A 106 1.33 22.05 45.50
C GLY A 106 0.24 23.09 45.18
N ALA A 107 0.03 23.46 43.90
CA ALA A 107 -0.93 24.50 43.54
C ALA A 107 -1.31 24.52 42.05
N SER A 108 -1.43 23.37 41.38
CA SER A 108 -1.77 23.33 39.96
C SER A 108 -3.27 23.60 39.74
N ALA A 109 -3.64 24.87 39.68
CA ALA A 109 -4.95 25.30 39.21
C ALA A 109 -5.26 24.59 37.87
N GLY A 110 -6.39 23.88 37.80
CA GLY A 110 -6.84 23.19 36.58
C GLY A 110 -6.74 21.66 36.58
N VAL A 111 -6.21 21.02 37.63
CA VAL A 111 -6.31 19.55 37.75
C VAL A 111 -7.77 19.13 37.89
N PRO A 112 -8.28 18.18 37.08
CA PRO A 112 -9.66 17.72 37.17
C PRO A 112 -9.99 17.08 38.54
N VAL A 113 -11.23 17.27 38.99
CA VAL A 113 -11.71 16.71 40.27
C VAL A 113 -11.58 15.19 40.25
N GLY A 114 -10.97 14.63 41.31
CA GLY A 114 -10.81 13.18 41.47
C GLY A 114 -9.53 12.60 40.86
N ILE A 115 -8.67 13.41 40.23
CA ILE A 115 -7.35 13.00 39.77
C ILE A 115 -6.29 13.52 40.74
N THR A 116 -5.45 12.62 41.25
CA THR A 116 -4.28 13.00 42.06
C THR A 116 -3.04 13.06 41.16
N PRO A 117 -2.47 14.25 40.91
CA PRO A 117 -1.29 14.39 40.07
C PRO A 117 -0.04 13.80 40.76
N GLN A 118 0.85 13.22 39.97
CA GLN A 118 2.15 12.69 40.40
C GLN A 118 3.30 13.53 39.82
N PRO A 119 4.50 13.50 40.42
CA PRO A 119 5.67 14.14 39.82
C PRO A 119 5.99 13.52 38.45
N ALA A 120 6.40 14.35 37.49
CA ALA A 120 6.84 13.88 36.16
C ALA A 120 8.35 13.57 36.08
N THR A 121 8.89 12.95 37.14
CA THR A 121 10.28 12.48 37.14
C THR A 121 10.42 11.27 36.22
N ARG A 122 11.65 10.96 35.79
CA ARG A 122 11.91 9.78 34.97
C ARG A 122 11.46 8.52 35.68
N ALA A 123 11.74 8.42 36.97
CA ALA A 123 11.36 7.26 37.79
C ALA A 123 9.83 7.08 37.81
N ASP A 124 9.08 8.16 38.02
CA ASP A 124 7.61 8.13 38.08
C ASP A 124 6.97 7.86 36.71
N ILE A 125 7.51 8.44 35.62
CA ILE A 125 7.05 8.17 34.25
C ILE A 125 7.28 6.69 33.91
N VAL A 126 8.50 6.17 34.13
CA VAL A 126 8.84 4.78 33.84
C VAL A 126 7.98 3.83 34.68
N LYS A 127 7.86 4.10 35.98
CA LYS A 127 7.02 3.31 36.88
C LYS A 127 5.57 3.30 36.41
N THR A 128 5.03 4.44 36.00
CA THR A 128 3.67 4.52 35.45
C THR A 128 3.54 3.67 34.19
N ILE A 129 4.45 3.81 33.22
CA ILE A 129 4.41 3.04 31.97
C ILE A 129 4.46 1.52 32.21
N PHE A 130 5.15 1.05 33.24
CA PHE A 130 5.18 -0.38 33.60
C PHE A 130 3.95 -0.83 34.40
N ASP A 131 3.53 -0.05 35.40
CA ASP A 131 2.45 -0.44 36.31
C ASP A 131 1.08 -0.37 35.63
N PHE A 132 0.91 0.55 34.68
CA PHE A 132 -0.38 0.87 34.11
C PHE A 132 -0.94 -0.24 33.19
N PRO A 133 -0.14 -0.89 32.32
CA PRO A 133 -0.52 -2.11 31.61
C PRO A 133 -0.92 -3.27 32.52
N CYS A 134 -0.25 -3.44 33.66
CA CYS A 134 -0.52 -4.55 34.59
C CYS A 134 -1.93 -4.49 35.22
N ARG A 135 -2.62 -3.34 35.11
CA ARG A 135 -3.97 -3.12 35.63
C ARG A 135 -5.06 -3.23 34.56
N ALA A 136 -4.69 -3.41 33.30
CA ALA A 136 -5.61 -3.42 32.18
C ALA A 136 -6.42 -4.72 32.14
N GLY A 137 -7.75 -4.59 32.02
CA GLY A 137 -8.63 -5.72 31.72
C GLY A 137 -8.49 -6.19 30.26
N GLU A 138 -9.26 -7.22 29.89
CA GLU A 138 -9.35 -7.66 28.50
C GLU A 138 -10.07 -6.60 27.65
N ARG A 139 -9.47 -6.25 26.51
CA ARG A 139 -10.07 -5.37 25.48
C ARG A 139 -10.32 -3.92 25.93
N GLU A 140 -9.40 -3.33 26.68
CA GLU A 140 -9.46 -1.91 27.04
C GLU A 140 -8.80 -0.99 25.99
N ARG A 141 -9.07 0.31 26.08
CA ARG A 141 -8.42 1.37 25.29
C ARG A 141 -7.41 2.14 26.14
N LEU A 142 -6.29 2.53 25.55
CA LEU A 142 -5.29 3.42 26.17
C LEU A 142 -5.23 4.78 25.46
N TYR A 143 -5.22 5.85 26.22
CA TYR A 143 -4.79 7.18 25.79
C TYR A 143 -3.43 7.51 26.41
N PHE A 144 -2.51 8.03 25.61
CA PHE A 144 -1.22 8.54 26.04
C PHE A 144 -1.07 9.96 25.50
N PHE A 145 -0.88 10.92 26.40
CA PHE A 145 -0.66 12.32 26.04
C PHE A 145 0.61 12.83 26.72
N TYR A 146 1.50 13.43 25.94
CA TYR A 146 2.69 14.10 26.44
C TYR A 146 2.73 15.53 25.92
N SER A 147 2.95 16.49 26.80
CA SER A 147 3.32 17.86 26.46
C SER A 147 4.58 18.25 27.23
N GLY A 148 5.58 18.78 26.53
CA GLY A 148 6.88 19.12 27.13
C GLY A 148 8.02 19.21 26.12
N HIS A 149 9.24 19.13 26.62
CA HIS A 149 10.43 19.06 25.78
C HIS A 149 10.54 17.69 25.12
N GLY A 150 10.77 17.70 23.80
CA GLY A 150 11.17 16.51 23.06
C GLY A 150 12.46 16.80 22.33
N MET A 151 13.19 15.73 21.99
CA MET A 151 14.45 15.84 21.27
C MET A 151 14.67 14.65 20.35
N ALA A 152 15.44 14.89 19.29
CA ALA A 152 16.14 13.83 18.56
C ALA A 152 17.41 13.45 19.34
N PHE A 153 17.45 12.21 19.83
CA PHE A 153 18.47 11.65 20.72
C PHE A 153 19.26 10.54 20.02
N GLN A 154 20.57 10.48 20.28
CA GLN A 154 21.45 9.42 19.78
C GLN A 154 22.13 8.70 20.96
N PRO A 155 21.83 7.41 21.23
CA PRO A 155 22.40 6.70 22.36
C PRO A 155 23.92 6.42 22.20
N TRP A 156 24.71 6.64 23.26
CA TRP A 156 26.19 6.45 23.26
C TRP A 156 26.64 5.00 23.09
N SER A 157 25.81 4.03 23.46
CA SER A 157 26.19 2.61 23.58
C SER A 157 26.46 1.95 22.21
N ILE A 158 26.44 2.72 21.14
CA ILE A 158 26.57 2.26 19.76
C ILE A 158 27.46 3.26 19.00
N ARG A 159 28.47 2.75 18.27
CA ARG A 159 29.57 3.54 17.68
C ARG A 159 29.10 4.82 16.94
N PRO A 160 29.84 5.94 17.05
CA PRO A 160 29.56 7.17 16.31
C PRO A 160 29.41 6.92 14.80
N GLY A 161 28.30 7.40 14.22
CA GLY A 161 28.10 7.46 12.76
C GLY A 161 27.32 6.31 12.12
N LYS A 162 26.64 5.42 12.87
CA LYS A 162 25.96 4.23 12.29
C LYS A 162 24.48 4.01 12.62
N LEU A 163 23.78 4.91 13.33
CA LEU A 163 22.33 4.80 13.55
C LEU A 163 21.61 6.13 13.32
N ALA A 164 20.33 6.00 12.92
CA ALA A 164 19.38 7.10 12.81
C ALA A 164 19.06 7.69 14.19
N GLU A 165 18.88 9.01 14.23
CA GLU A 165 18.38 9.75 15.39
C GLU A 165 17.03 9.17 15.84
N GLN A 166 16.82 9.06 17.16
CA GLN A 166 15.59 8.54 17.74
C GLN A 166 14.86 9.63 18.53
N GLU A 167 13.53 9.61 18.54
CA GLU A 167 12.76 10.58 19.29
C GLU A 167 12.68 10.22 20.77
N ALA A 168 12.77 11.23 21.62
CA ALA A 168 12.68 11.07 23.06
C ALA A 168 11.89 12.19 23.72
N ILE A 169 11.17 11.86 24.79
CA ILE A 169 10.56 12.82 25.70
C ILE A 169 11.51 13.12 26.86
N VAL A 170 11.46 14.35 27.37
CA VAL A 170 12.35 14.81 28.45
C VAL A 170 11.60 14.81 29.79
N PRO A 171 12.04 14.03 30.79
CA PRO A 171 11.49 14.06 32.15
C PRO A 171 11.80 15.36 32.90
N SER A 172 11.08 15.67 33.98
CA SER A 172 11.31 16.92 34.74
C SER A 172 12.66 16.96 35.44
N ASP A 173 13.17 15.80 35.88
CA ASP A 173 14.46 15.61 36.53
C ASP A 173 15.60 15.37 35.54
N TYR A 174 15.36 15.55 34.23
CA TYR A 174 16.34 15.30 33.17
C TYR A 174 17.71 15.90 33.47
N GLY A 175 18.75 15.08 33.32
CA GLY A 175 20.15 15.50 33.29
C GLY A 175 20.82 15.01 32.01
N GLU A 176 21.80 15.76 31.49
CA GLU A 176 22.48 15.43 30.23
C GLU A 176 23.08 14.01 30.23
N ILE A 177 23.53 13.54 31.41
CA ILE A 177 24.13 12.22 31.61
C ILE A 177 23.11 11.29 32.28
N GLU A 178 22.60 11.68 33.44
CA GLU A 178 21.56 10.96 34.18
C GLU A 178 20.66 11.95 34.92
N PRO A 179 19.34 11.71 34.96
CA PRO A 179 18.59 10.71 34.23
C PRO A 179 18.43 11.06 32.72
N PRO A 180 18.65 10.09 31.80
CA PRO A 180 18.58 10.32 30.36
C PRO A 180 17.13 10.51 29.88
N PRO A 181 16.91 11.03 28.65
CA PRO A 181 15.56 11.18 28.13
C PRO A 181 14.94 9.80 27.84
N LEU A 182 13.62 9.72 27.70
CA LEU A 182 12.90 8.47 27.44
C LEU A 182 12.53 8.36 25.97
N LEU A 183 13.05 7.33 25.31
CA LEU A 183 12.78 7.09 23.89
C LEU A 183 11.29 6.84 23.63
N VAL A 184 10.71 7.53 22.65
CA VAL A 184 9.32 7.32 22.20
C VAL A 184 9.11 5.86 21.78
N ASN A 185 10.03 5.29 20.99
CA ASN A 185 9.93 3.89 20.56
C ASN A 185 9.95 2.91 21.74
N TRP A 186 10.68 3.22 22.82
CA TRP A 186 10.65 2.39 24.02
C TRP A 186 9.27 2.46 24.70
N ILE A 187 8.67 3.65 24.79
CA ILE A 187 7.31 3.83 25.33
C ILE A 187 6.30 3.03 24.49
N LEU A 188 6.37 3.17 23.16
CA LEU A 188 5.50 2.47 22.22
C LEU A 188 5.67 0.95 22.32
N ASP A 189 6.91 0.44 22.35
CA ASP A 189 7.23 -0.99 22.45
C ASP A 189 6.70 -1.60 23.76
N VAL A 190 6.94 -0.92 24.90
CA VAL A 190 6.49 -1.40 26.22
C VAL A 190 4.96 -1.44 26.29
N LEU A 191 4.29 -0.39 25.81
CA LEU A 191 2.82 -0.34 25.82
C LEU A 191 2.21 -1.25 24.76
N ARG A 192 2.90 -1.53 23.65
CA ARG A 192 2.45 -2.52 22.66
C ARG A 192 2.36 -3.92 23.23
N ALA A 193 3.19 -4.27 24.21
CA ALA A 193 3.16 -5.55 24.90
C ALA A 193 1.99 -5.70 25.91
N SER A 194 1.09 -4.72 26.01
CA SER A 194 -0.07 -4.74 26.93
C SER A 194 -1.34 -5.35 26.31
N SER A 195 -2.37 -5.59 27.13
CA SER A 195 -3.66 -6.16 26.72
C SER A 195 -4.66 -5.16 26.11
N PHE A 196 -4.29 -3.88 25.98
CA PHE A 196 -5.14 -2.89 25.31
C PHE A 196 -5.38 -3.33 23.86
N VAL A 197 -6.55 -3.02 23.28
CA VAL A 197 -6.85 -3.34 21.87
C VAL A 197 -6.73 -2.12 20.96
N GLU A 198 -6.81 -0.93 21.54
CA GLU A 198 -6.65 0.36 20.87
C GLU A 198 -5.78 1.26 21.74
N GLN A 199 -4.76 1.88 21.15
CA GLN A 199 -3.87 2.80 21.86
C GLN A 199 -3.70 4.10 21.06
N PHE A 200 -3.93 5.25 21.68
CA PHE A 200 -3.84 6.57 21.06
C PHE A 200 -2.74 7.38 21.72
N PHE A 201 -1.77 7.84 20.94
CA PHE A 201 -0.60 8.58 21.39
C PHE A 201 -0.61 9.99 20.80
N PHE A 202 -0.48 10.98 21.65
CA PHE A 202 -0.39 12.40 21.28
C PHE A 202 0.87 13.00 21.90
N PHE A 203 1.81 13.44 21.05
CA PHE A 203 3.07 14.04 21.46
C PHE A 203 3.13 15.51 21.06
N ASP A 204 2.88 16.40 22.02
CA ASP A 204 3.07 17.86 21.90
C ASP A 204 4.47 18.26 22.38
N ALA A 205 5.46 17.96 21.55
CA ALA A 205 6.86 18.15 21.84
C ALA A 205 7.67 18.41 20.57
N CYS A 206 8.77 19.15 20.70
CA CYS A 206 9.75 19.31 19.63
C CYS A 206 10.37 17.96 19.23
N ARG A 207 10.83 17.86 17.99
CA ARG A 207 11.62 16.72 17.48
C ARG A 207 13.00 17.17 16.98
N SER A 208 13.43 18.38 17.35
CA SER A 208 14.69 18.97 16.93
C SER A 208 15.90 18.34 17.63
N LEU A 209 17.06 18.46 16.97
CA LEU A 209 18.33 17.93 17.49
C LEU A 209 18.81 18.77 18.66
N ALA A 210 18.79 18.17 19.86
CA ALA A 210 19.65 18.60 20.94
C ALA A 210 20.95 17.80 20.83
N LYS A 211 22.12 18.48 20.79
CA LYS A 211 23.41 17.80 20.92
C LYS A 211 23.55 17.34 22.37
N VAL A 212 23.00 16.16 22.70
CA VAL A 212 23.26 15.56 24.01
C VAL A 212 23.58 14.09 23.84
N ASP A 213 24.78 13.73 24.32
CA ASP A 213 25.34 12.39 24.32
C ASP A 213 24.89 11.66 25.60
N GLY A 214 24.24 10.49 25.50
CA GLY A 214 23.80 9.76 26.71
C GLY A 214 23.42 8.28 26.48
N THR A 215 23.23 7.53 27.56
CA THR A 215 22.77 6.11 27.56
C THR A 215 21.24 6.01 27.45
N ALA A 216 20.71 5.33 26.43
CA ALA A 216 19.29 4.95 26.40
C ALA A 216 19.03 3.69 27.25
N GLY A 217 17.83 3.59 27.82
CA GLY A 217 17.42 2.48 28.67
C GLY A 217 17.32 1.12 27.95
N VAL A 218 17.47 0.04 28.72
CA VAL A 218 17.43 -1.35 28.26
C VAL A 218 15.99 -1.79 27.92
N ARG A 219 15.82 -2.51 26.80
CA ARG A 219 14.54 -3.13 26.41
C ARG A 219 14.11 -4.20 27.42
N PRO A 220 12.88 -4.15 27.97
CA PRO A 220 12.38 -5.21 28.85
C PRO A 220 11.93 -6.44 28.04
N LYS A 221 12.11 -7.63 28.62
CA LYS A 221 11.51 -8.87 28.10
C LYS A 221 10.06 -8.95 28.57
N CYS A 222 9.09 -8.74 27.68
CA CYS A 222 7.69 -9.11 27.93
C CYS A 222 7.46 -10.52 27.40
N SER A 223 7.23 -11.48 28.30
CA SER A 223 6.94 -12.87 27.97
C SER A 223 5.43 -13.10 27.89
N GLY A 224 4.89 -13.30 26.69
CA GLY A 224 3.50 -13.73 26.49
C GLY A 224 3.08 -13.58 25.03
N ALA A 225 2.31 -14.53 24.51
CA ALA A 225 1.63 -14.40 23.23
C ALA A 225 0.50 -13.38 23.37
N VAL A 226 0.84 -12.09 23.33
CA VAL A 226 -0.11 -10.98 23.44
C VAL A 226 -0.53 -10.58 22.03
N ARG A 227 -1.84 -10.47 21.81
CA ARG A 227 -2.40 -9.94 20.56
C ARG A 227 -1.89 -8.51 20.36
N VAL A 228 -1.26 -8.23 19.23
CA VAL A 228 -0.63 -6.91 19.00
C VAL A 228 -1.73 -5.82 18.87
N PRO A 229 -1.71 -4.80 19.74
CA PRO A 229 -2.66 -3.67 19.67
C PRO A 229 -2.42 -2.77 18.47
N VAL A 230 -3.48 -2.12 17.98
CA VAL A 230 -3.33 -1.02 17.01
C VAL A 230 -2.92 0.25 17.76
N GLN A 231 -1.82 0.88 17.32
CA GLN A 231 -1.33 2.14 17.88
C GLN A 231 -1.55 3.29 16.88
N TYR A 232 -2.25 4.33 17.32
CA TYR A 232 -2.55 5.55 16.59
C TYR A 232 -1.71 6.68 17.15
N ILE A 233 -0.83 7.29 16.37
CA ILE A 233 0.18 8.22 16.87
C ILE A 233 0.06 9.56 16.15
N ALA A 234 0.04 10.66 16.89
CA ALA A 234 0.09 12.02 16.36
C ALA A 234 1.20 12.80 17.04
N PHE A 235 2.10 13.35 16.23
CA PHE A 235 3.17 14.25 16.64
C PHE A 235 2.81 15.69 16.27
N SER A 236 3.15 16.63 17.14
CA SER A 236 2.91 18.06 16.91
C SER A 236 3.76 18.65 15.77
N THR A 237 4.85 18.00 15.39
CA THR A 237 5.83 18.49 14.40
C THR A 237 6.32 17.33 13.52
N ALA A 238 6.90 17.64 12.35
CA ALA A 238 7.66 16.69 11.56
C ALA A 238 9.01 16.36 12.25
N PRO A 239 9.76 15.32 11.81
CA PRO A 239 11.04 14.97 12.40
C PRO A 239 12.02 16.14 12.25
N ARG A 240 12.82 16.41 13.30
CA ARG A 240 13.81 17.51 13.35
C ARG A 240 13.23 18.93 13.39
N GLU A 241 11.93 19.09 13.55
CA GLU A 241 11.28 20.40 13.68
C GLU A 241 10.96 20.77 15.14
N GLU A 242 10.74 22.05 15.39
CA GLU A 242 10.39 22.60 16.70
C GLU A 242 8.88 22.76 16.86
N ALA A 243 8.38 22.50 18.07
CA ALA A 243 7.00 22.79 18.44
C ALA A 243 6.94 24.15 19.12
N SER A 244 5.93 24.96 18.78
CA SER A 244 5.76 26.28 19.38
C SER A 244 5.13 26.20 20.77
N ASP A 245 5.78 26.78 21.78
CA ASP A 245 5.20 27.10 23.10
C ASP A 245 4.68 28.56 23.18
N ARG A 246 4.54 29.25 22.03
CA ARG A 246 3.96 30.60 22.00
C ARG A 246 2.45 30.53 22.25
N GLU A 247 1.92 31.50 22.98
CA GLU A 247 0.47 31.73 23.15
C GLU A 247 -0.38 30.50 23.51
N GLY A 248 0.16 29.54 24.27
CA GLY A 248 -0.60 28.38 24.74
C GLY A 248 -0.35 27.08 23.99
N GLY A 249 0.75 26.96 23.24
CA GLY A 249 1.00 25.77 22.44
C GLY A 249 0.20 25.78 21.13
N ALA A 250 0.75 25.21 20.06
CA ALA A 250 0.08 25.18 18.77
C ALA A 250 -0.81 23.95 18.56
N PHE A 251 -0.39 22.80 19.10
CA PHE A 251 -1.01 21.52 18.80
C PHE A 251 -2.13 21.18 19.79
N SER A 252 -1.85 21.23 21.10
CA SER A 252 -2.83 20.87 22.12
C SER A 252 -4.15 21.64 22.03
N PRO A 253 -4.19 22.97 21.82
CA PRO A 253 -5.47 23.68 21.69
C PRO A 253 -6.30 23.21 20.51
N ARG A 254 -5.67 22.92 19.36
CA ARG A 254 -6.35 22.41 18.15
C ARG A 254 -6.84 20.98 18.33
N LEU A 255 -6.03 20.14 19.00
CA LEU A 255 -6.42 18.78 19.38
C LEU A 255 -7.65 18.80 20.28
N ILE A 256 -7.63 19.59 21.36
CA ILE A 256 -8.76 19.70 22.29
C ILE A 256 -9.99 20.29 21.59
N GLU A 257 -9.83 21.32 20.76
CA GLU A 257 -10.92 21.93 19.99
C GLU A 257 -11.60 20.90 19.07
N ALA A 258 -10.81 20.10 18.34
CA ALA A 258 -11.31 19.03 17.48
C ALA A 258 -12.09 17.98 18.28
N LEU A 259 -11.58 17.59 19.44
CA LEU A 259 -12.16 16.57 20.31
C LEU A 259 -13.41 17.05 21.10
N THR A 260 -13.60 18.36 21.26
CA THR A 260 -14.67 18.93 22.12
C THR A 260 -15.80 19.59 21.34
N SER A 261 -15.47 20.30 20.26
CA SER A 261 -16.40 21.20 19.57
C SER A 261 -16.58 20.87 18.09
N ALA A 262 -15.82 19.88 17.60
CA ALA A 262 -15.81 19.44 16.22
C ALA A 262 -15.82 20.60 15.21
N LYS A 263 -14.94 21.59 15.41
CA LYS A 263 -14.77 22.61 14.38
C LYS A 263 -14.22 21.96 13.11
N GLY A 264 -14.70 22.42 11.97
CA GLY A 264 -14.21 21.93 10.69
C GLY A 264 -14.51 20.44 10.46
N SER A 265 -13.60 19.78 9.74
CA SER A 265 -13.66 18.38 9.32
C SER A 265 -13.46 17.34 10.43
N SER A 266 -13.33 17.75 11.69
CA SER A 266 -12.95 16.87 12.80
C SER A 266 -14.04 15.88 13.23
N ALA A 267 -15.31 16.13 12.94
CA ALA A 267 -16.38 15.16 13.20
C ALA A 267 -17.35 14.98 12.04
N LEU A 268 -17.86 13.75 11.92
CA LEU A 268 -18.87 13.36 10.95
C LEU A 268 -20.13 12.92 11.68
N PHE A 269 -21.30 13.30 11.16
CA PHE A 269 -22.56 12.89 11.76
C PHE A 269 -22.90 11.45 11.45
N ASP A 270 -23.23 10.70 12.48
CA ASP A 270 -23.72 9.34 12.41
C ASP A 270 -25.23 9.37 12.66
N SER A 271 -26.01 9.08 11.62
CA SER A 271 -27.46 9.10 11.70
C SER A 271 -28.03 7.99 12.56
N CYS A 272 -27.33 6.87 12.71
CA CYS A 272 -27.79 5.76 13.55
C CYS A 272 -27.68 6.10 15.04
N ARG A 273 -26.74 7.00 15.40
CA ARG A 273 -26.52 7.44 16.79
C ARG A 273 -27.05 8.85 17.07
N GLU A 274 -27.53 9.55 16.05
CA GLU A 274 -27.93 10.97 16.11
C GLU A 274 -26.85 11.85 16.73
N ARG A 275 -25.58 11.53 16.45
CA ARG A 275 -24.40 12.13 17.09
C ARG A 275 -23.28 12.37 16.11
N TYR A 276 -22.41 13.31 16.45
CA TYR A 276 -21.17 13.55 15.74
C TYR A 276 -20.07 12.64 16.28
N LEU A 277 -19.39 11.94 15.38
CA LEU A 277 -18.28 11.06 15.73
C LEU A 277 -16.97 11.71 15.30
N VAL A 278 -16.10 11.94 16.27
CA VAL A 278 -14.69 12.25 16.00
C VAL A 278 -13.96 10.93 15.82
N ARG A 279 -13.61 10.62 14.57
CA ARG A 279 -12.81 9.43 14.23
C ARG A 279 -11.35 9.81 14.05
N TRP A 280 -10.45 8.83 14.12
CA TRP A 280 -9.02 9.08 13.97
C TRP A 280 -8.67 9.81 12.66
N GLU A 281 -9.31 9.39 11.56
CA GLU A 281 -9.10 9.99 10.24
C GLU A 281 -9.60 11.43 10.19
N SER A 282 -10.80 11.69 10.70
CA SER A 282 -11.39 13.03 10.76
C SER A 282 -10.57 13.97 11.65
N LEU A 283 -10.10 13.47 12.81
CA LEU A 283 -9.24 14.22 13.72
C LEU A 283 -7.92 14.59 13.07
N THR A 284 -7.22 13.62 12.48
CA THR A 284 -5.91 13.87 11.87
C THR A 284 -6.01 14.75 10.62
N GLY A 285 -7.07 14.60 9.82
CA GLY A 285 -7.38 15.49 8.71
C GLY A 285 -7.56 16.93 9.18
N TYR A 286 -8.39 17.15 10.21
CA TYR A 286 -8.57 18.48 10.80
C TYR A 286 -7.26 19.09 11.31
N LEU A 287 -6.44 18.30 12.02
CA LEU A 287 -5.15 18.78 12.52
C LEU A 287 -4.26 19.24 11.36
N SER A 288 -4.09 18.44 10.30
CA SER A 288 -3.33 18.85 9.12
C SER A 288 -3.89 20.13 8.47
N ASP A 289 -5.20 20.20 8.24
CA ASP A 289 -5.85 21.34 7.58
C ASP A 289 -5.73 22.63 8.41
N SER A 290 -5.89 22.52 9.73
CA SER A 290 -5.81 23.66 10.65
C SER A 290 -4.41 24.29 10.68
N PHE A 291 -3.36 23.49 10.58
CA PHE A 291 -1.97 23.97 10.50
C PHE A 291 -1.63 24.52 9.11
N MET A 292 -2.21 23.98 8.05
CA MET A 292 -2.04 24.52 6.69
C MET A 292 -2.70 25.89 6.53
N ARG A 293 -3.88 26.10 7.12
CA ARG A 293 -4.62 27.37 7.06
C ARG A 293 -4.02 28.45 7.94
N ASN A 294 -3.68 28.08 9.17
CA ASN A 294 -3.12 28.98 10.16
C ASN A 294 -1.72 28.49 10.52
N PRO A 295 -0.74 28.63 9.59
CA PRO A 295 0.61 28.18 9.81
C PRO A 295 1.19 28.87 11.05
N VAL A 296 1.81 28.07 11.91
CA VAL A 296 2.47 28.58 13.10
C VAL A 296 3.91 28.88 12.72
N ASP A 297 4.18 30.17 12.55
CA ASP A 297 5.51 30.67 12.19
C ASP A 297 6.50 30.45 13.35
N LEU A 298 7.45 29.54 13.12
CA LEU A 298 8.55 29.23 14.03
C LEU A 298 9.75 30.18 13.83
N GLY A 299 9.66 31.10 12.85
CA GLY A 299 10.71 32.02 12.44
C GLY A 299 11.38 31.60 11.13
N MET A 300 12.51 32.24 10.84
CA MET A 300 13.31 31.93 9.66
C MET A 300 14.50 31.04 10.00
N LYS A 301 14.73 29.99 9.19
CA LYS A 301 15.96 29.18 9.19
C LYS A 301 16.45 29.08 7.74
N ASP A 302 17.72 29.36 7.52
CA ASP A 302 18.34 29.38 6.19
C ASP A 302 17.58 30.26 5.16
N GLY A 303 17.03 31.39 5.63
CA GLY A 303 16.27 32.34 4.80
C GLY A 303 14.86 31.87 4.39
N LYS A 304 14.37 30.75 4.95
CA LYS A 304 13.01 30.25 4.72
C LYS A 304 12.19 30.32 6.02
N VAL A 305 10.94 30.74 5.90
CA VAL A 305 9.95 30.64 7.00
C VAL A 305 9.68 29.17 7.25
N ILE A 306 9.88 28.72 8.49
CA ILE A 306 9.53 27.36 8.92
C ILE A 306 8.20 27.42 9.65
N ASN A 307 7.26 26.60 9.20
CA ASN A 307 5.96 26.43 9.85
C ASN A 307 5.92 25.07 10.54
N GLN A 308 5.35 25.02 11.74
CA GLN A 308 5.06 23.76 12.42
C GLN A 308 4.08 22.94 11.57
N THR A 309 4.43 21.68 11.29
CA THR A 309 3.55 20.75 10.54
C THR A 309 3.32 19.49 11.37
N PRO A 310 2.08 19.18 11.80
CA PRO A 310 1.82 17.95 12.55
C PRO A 310 2.03 16.73 11.66
N GLU A 311 2.56 15.66 12.25
CA GLU A 311 2.71 14.36 11.59
C GLU A 311 1.80 13.35 12.26
N ARG A 312 1.29 12.41 11.46
CA ARG A 312 0.53 11.26 11.97
C ARG A 312 1.24 9.98 11.55
N ASP A 313 1.16 9.01 12.42
CA ASP A 313 1.63 7.66 12.17
C ASP A 313 0.60 6.65 12.70
N ILE A 314 0.55 5.49 12.07
CA ILE A 314 -0.33 4.40 12.50
C ILE A 314 0.48 3.11 12.41
N ILE A 315 0.71 2.47 13.56
CA ILE A 315 1.37 1.18 13.59
C ILE A 315 0.28 0.10 13.62
N ARG A 316 0.10 -0.58 12.47
CA ARG A 316 -0.90 -1.61 12.22
C ARG A 316 -0.26 -2.93 11.80
N ASP A 317 -0.68 -4.02 12.42
CA ASP A 317 -0.49 -5.38 11.88
C ASP A 317 -1.71 -5.86 11.08
N LEU A 318 -2.87 -5.20 11.17
CA LEU A 318 -4.12 -5.63 10.53
C LEU A 318 -4.95 -4.42 10.07
N GLY A 319 -5.33 -4.37 8.80
CA GLY A 319 -6.24 -3.37 8.24
C GLY A 319 -7.59 -3.40 8.97
N GLY A 320 -7.99 -2.27 9.55
CA GLY A 320 -9.23 -2.13 10.31
C GLY A 320 -9.67 -0.68 10.47
N ASP A 321 -10.94 -0.46 10.79
CA ASP A 321 -11.67 0.82 10.71
C ASP A 321 -11.04 2.00 11.46
N SER A 322 -11.43 3.23 11.10
CA SER A 322 -11.10 4.47 11.81
C SER A 322 -11.86 4.56 13.14
N PRO A 323 -11.22 4.35 14.31
CA PRO A 323 -11.92 4.22 15.59
C PRO A 323 -12.47 5.57 16.05
N ILE A 324 -13.51 5.51 16.88
CA ILE A 324 -14.19 6.68 17.44
C ILE A 324 -13.47 7.12 18.70
N LEU A 325 -12.98 8.36 18.73
CA LEU A 325 -12.33 8.98 19.89
C LEU A 325 -13.32 9.76 20.76
N ALA A 326 -14.29 10.44 20.13
CA ALA A 326 -15.32 11.19 20.84
C ALA A 326 -16.68 11.07 20.15
N GLU A 327 -17.73 11.14 20.96
CA GLU A 327 -19.10 11.37 20.51
C GLU A 327 -19.57 12.73 20.99
N LEU A 328 -20.08 13.54 20.07
CA LEU A 328 -20.48 14.92 20.31
C LEU A 328 -21.96 15.08 20.00
N ALA A 329 -22.67 15.74 20.92
CA ALA A 329 -24.05 16.11 20.70
C ALA A 329 -24.13 17.24 19.65
N PRO A 330 -25.16 17.29 18.80
CA PRO A 330 -25.28 18.32 17.76
C PRO A 330 -25.15 19.76 18.27
N GLU A 331 -25.53 20.03 19.52
CA GLU A 331 -25.54 21.37 20.12
C GLU A 331 -24.14 21.90 20.45
N VAL A 332 -23.16 21.01 20.62
CA VAL A 332 -21.77 21.41 20.91
C VAL A 332 -20.94 21.56 19.64
N VAL A 333 -21.48 21.15 18.49
CA VAL A 333 -20.78 21.22 17.20
C VAL A 333 -20.97 22.59 16.57
N SER A 334 -19.86 23.22 16.20
CA SER A 334 -19.90 24.53 15.54
C SER A 334 -20.54 24.41 14.15
N LYS A 335 -21.51 25.28 13.85
CA LYS A 335 -22.09 25.38 12.52
C LYS A 335 -21.05 25.93 11.53
N VAL A 336 -21.10 25.39 10.33
CA VAL A 336 -20.34 25.74 9.14
C VAL A 336 -21.15 26.72 8.29
N LYS A 337 -20.51 27.78 7.81
CA LYS A 337 -21.11 28.77 6.93
C LYS A 337 -20.96 28.37 5.46
N ILE A 338 -22.07 28.32 4.74
CA ILE A 338 -22.09 28.15 3.29
C ILE A 338 -22.47 29.46 2.66
N ALA A 339 -21.71 29.90 1.67
CA ALA A 339 -22.07 30.99 0.79
C ALA A 339 -22.58 30.43 -0.55
N VAL A 340 -23.84 30.67 -0.90
CA VAL A 340 -24.45 30.22 -2.17
C VAL A 340 -24.71 31.43 -3.06
N ASP A 341 -24.16 31.41 -4.28
CA ASP A 341 -24.44 32.40 -5.32
C ASP A 341 -25.37 31.80 -6.39
N VAL A 342 -26.46 32.50 -6.71
CA VAL A 342 -27.48 32.08 -7.69
C VAL A 342 -27.47 33.05 -8.87
N GLN A 343 -27.15 32.55 -10.07
CA GLN A 343 -26.99 33.34 -11.29
C GLN A 343 -27.85 32.82 -12.46
N PRO A 344 -28.47 33.67 -13.29
CA PRO A 344 -28.45 35.13 -13.22
C PRO A 344 -29.38 35.67 -12.10
N PRO A 345 -29.20 36.92 -11.66
CA PRO A 345 -30.01 37.50 -10.58
C PRO A 345 -31.52 37.50 -10.85
N ALA A 346 -31.91 37.52 -12.13
CA ALA A 346 -33.31 37.57 -12.58
C ALA A 346 -34.16 36.36 -12.17
N ILE A 347 -33.56 35.21 -11.85
CA ILE A 347 -34.30 33.99 -11.43
C ILE A 347 -34.34 33.81 -9.91
N ARG A 348 -33.75 34.73 -9.14
CA ARG A 348 -33.60 34.59 -7.68
C ARG A 348 -34.94 34.54 -6.97
N GLN A 349 -35.85 35.48 -7.24
CA GLN A 349 -37.16 35.54 -6.57
C GLN A 349 -38.02 34.29 -6.83
N ASP A 350 -37.73 33.58 -7.91
CA ASP A 350 -38.40 32.35 -8.33
C ASP A 350 -37.67 31.09 -7.85
N THR A 351 -36.46 31.21 -7.31
CA THR A 351 -35.66 30.06 -6.85
C THR A 351 -36.03 29.69 -5.42
N ARG A 352 -36.13 28.39 -5.13
CA ARG A 352 -36.25 27.81 -3.80
C ARG A 352 -35.08 26.88 -3.57
N LEU A 353 -34.26 27.21 -2.58
CA LEU A 353 -33.19 26.32 -2.12
C LEU A 353 -33.74 25.38 -1.04
N THR A 354 -33.68 24.10 -1.31
CA THR A 354 -33.93 23.02 -0.36
C THR A 354 -32.61 22.32 -0.05
N ILE A 355 -32.17 22.39 1.20
CA ILE A 355 -30.99 21.66 1.64
C ILE A 355 -31.43 20.44 2.45
N ILE A 356 -30.99 19.27 1.99
CA ILE A 356 -31.32 17.97 2.54
C ILE A 356 -30.08 17.37 3.14
N ARG A 357 -30.09 17.13 4.45
CA ARG A 357 -29.00 16.39 5.09
C ARG A 357 -29.10 14.90 4.77
N LYS A 358 -28.02 14.32 4.25
CA LYS A 358 -27.89 12.88 3.99
C LYS A 358 -27.37 12.16 5.22
N ALA A 359 -28.05 11.08 5.58
CA ALA A 359 -27.58 10.11 6.55
C ALA A 359 -26.28 9.42 6.07
N THR A 360 -25.24 9.39 6.91
CA THR A 360 -24.02 8.60 6.72
C THR A 360 -24.08 7.35 7.57
N GLY A 361 -23.86 6.17 6.97
CA GLY A 361 -23.84 4.88 7.69
C GLY A 361 -25.06 3.97 7.50
N CYS A 362 -26.09 4.41 6.76
CA CYS A 362 -27.21 3.55 6.35
C CYS A 362 -26.96 2.93 4.96
N PRO A 363 -27.43 1.70 4.69
CA PRO A 363 -27.35 1.10 3.36
C PRO A 363 -27.97 2.03 2.29
N PRO A 364 -27.44 2.04 1.06
CA PRO A 364 -27.70 3.07 0.05
C PRO A 364 -29.13 3.12 -0.54
N THR A 365 -30.10 2.41 0.06
CA THR A 365 -31.42 2.20 -0.55
C THR A 365 -32.48 3.20 -0.12
N ASP A 366 -32.29 3.98 0.95
CA ASP A 366 -33.26 4.99 1.38
C ASP A 366 -32.57 6.35 1.64
N GLU A 367 -32.92 7.38 0.85
CA GLU A 367 -32.59 8.77 1.18
C GLU A 367 -33.36 9.18 2.45
N VAL A 368 -32.78 8.93 3.63
CA VAL A 368 -33.34 9.46 4.89
C VAL A 368 -33.03 10.95 4.94
N VAL A 369 -34.06 11.77 4.72
CA VAL A 369 -34.01 13.23 4.89
C VAL A 369 -34.00 13.53 6.38
N VAL A 370 -32.83 13.89 6.91
CA VAL A 370 -32.66 14.18 8.35
C VAL A 370 -33.07 15.62 8.69
N ASP A 371 -32.86 16.56 7.75
CA ASP A 371 -33.22 17.97 7.92
C ASP A 371 -33.56 18.58 6.55
N ARG A 372 -34.52 19.53 6.53
CA ARG A 372 -34.97 20.24 5.33
C ARG A 372 -35.07 21.73 5.63
N VAL A 373 -34.07 22.48 5.20
CA VAL A 373 -34.07 23.95 5.31
C VAL A 373 -34.57 24.54 4.00
N ASN A 374 -35.64 25.33 4.07
CA ASN A 374 -36.12 26.16 2.96
C ASN A 374 -35.59 27.57 3.18
N VAL A 375 -34.77 28.07 2.26
CA VAL A 375 -34.25 29.44 2.32
C VAL A 375 -35.00 30.29 1.31
N PRO A 376 -35.84 31.26 1.74
CA PRO A 376 -36.44 32.23 0.83
C PRO A 376 -35.35 33.15 0.29
N VAL A 377 -35.43 33.45 -1.00
CA VAL A 377 -34.36 34.12 -1.73
C VAL A 377 -34.55 35.64 -1.64
N GLY A 378 -33.70 36.30 -0.84
CA GLY A 378 -33.67 37.76 -0.67
C GLY A 378 -32.92 38.51 -1.79
N GLU A 379 -32.91 39.85 -1.74
CA GLU A 379 -32.33 40.73 -2.77
C GLU A 379 -30.80 40.67 -2.87
N ASP A 380 -30.09 40.21 -1.83
CA ASP A 380 -28.63 40.17 -1.80
C ASP A 380 -28.02 39.08 -2.71
N ASP A 381 -26.80 39.33 -3.22
CA ASP A 381 -26.09 38.48 -4.18
C ASP A 381 -25.55 37.16 -3.62
N LEU A 382 -25.48 36.99 -2.30
CA LEU A 382 -24.80 35.87 -1.65
C LEU A 382 -25.60 35.36 -0.44
N TYR A 383 -26.03 34.09 -0.45
CA TYR A 383 -26.77 33.49 0.66
C TYR A 383 -25.81 32.86 1.67
N GLU A 384 -25.83 33.36 2.91
CA GLU A 384 -25.07 32.79 4.01
C GLU A 384 -25.93 31.84 4.85
N ILE A 385 -25.64 30.55 4.81
CA ILE A 385 -26.40 29.50 5.50
C ILE A 385 -25.50 28.81 6.50
N TYR A 386 -25.92 28.75 7.77
CA TYR A 386 -25.17 28.08 8.82
C TYR A 386 -25.74 26.68 9.07
N LEU A 387 -25.05 25.64 8.59
CA LEU A 387 -25.44 24.25 8.77
C LEU A 387 -24.46 23.54 9.68
N LEU A 388 -24.89 22.49 10.37
CA LEU A 388 -23.93 21.67 11.09
C LEU A 388 -23.08 20.84 10.08
N PRO A 389 -21.85 20.41 10.40
CA PRO A 389 -21.05 19.58 9.50
C PRO A 389 -21.78 18.30 9.07
N GLY A 390 -21.60 17.84 7.85
CA GLY A 390 -22.22 16.63 7.33
C GLY A 390 -22.31 16.57 5.81
N ASN A 391 -22.89 15.48 5.31
CA ASN A 391 -23.18 15.33 3.89
C ASN A 391 -24.57 15.88 3.61
N TYR A 392 -24.70 16.68 2.57
CA TYR A 392 -25.93 17.34 2.17
C TYR A 392 -26.16 17.13 0.67
N ALA A 393 -27.42 17.02 0.27
CA ALA A 393 -27.88 17.29 -1.08
C ALA A 393 -28.53 18.67 -1.07
N MET A 394 -28.09 19.55 -1.95
CA MET A 394 -28.76 20.83 -2.16
C MET A 394 -29.54 20.76 -3.46
N ILE A 395 -30.83 21.08 -3.38
CA ILE A 395 -31.77 21.10 -4.49
C ILE A 395 -32.22 22.54 -4.68
N ALA A 396 -31.97 23.09 -5.86
CA ALA A 396 -32.51 24.38 -6.29
C ALA A 396 -33.67 24.15 -7.25
N GLU A 397 -34.84 24.67 -6.91
CA GLU A 397 -36.07 24.60 -7.71
C GLU A 397 -36.43 26.01 -8.19
N ILE A 398 -36.68 26.21 -9.48
CA ILE A 398 -37.14 27.51 -10.01
C ILE A 398 -38.64 27.43 -10.34
N HIS A 399 -39.45 28.29 -9.75
CA HIS A 399 -40.89 28.42 -9.97
C HIS A 399 -41.19 29.63 -10.86
N GLY A 400 -41.62 29.45 -12.13
CA GLY A 400 -42.08 30.62 -12.92
C GLY A 400 -41.96 30.61 -14.45
N GLY A 401 -41.43 29.56 -15.11
CA GLY A 401 -41.37 29.56 -16.58
C GLY A 401 -40.96 28.24 -17.26
N ALA A 402 -40.37 27.33 -16.52
CA ALA A 402 -40.25 25.90 -16.80
C ALA A 402 -39.69 25.30 -15.50
N ASP A 403 -40.40 24.38 -14.85
CA ASP A 403 -39.90 23.76 -13.62
C ASP A 403 -38.55 23.08 -13.93
N ARG A 404 -37.46 23.70 -13.49
CA ARG A 404 -36.10 23.17 -13.62
C ARG A 404 -35.59 22.82 -12.25
N LEU A 405 -35.15 21.58 -12.10
CA LEU A 405 -34.62 21.03 -10.87
C LEU A 405 -33.12 20.83 -11.02
N PHE A 406 -32.34 21.47 -10.15
CA PHE A 406 -30.90 21.29 -10.06
C PHE A 406 -30.56 20.65 -8.73
N LYS A 407 -29.83 19.52 -8.77
CA LYS A 407 -29.39 18.78 -7.59
C LYS A 407 -27.87 18.73 -7.58
N THR A 408 -27.27 19.21 -6.50
CA THR A 408 -25.83 19.06 -6.24
C THR A 408 -25.62 18.35 -4.89
N PHE A 409 -24.46 17.72 -4.73
CA PHE A 409 -24.06 17.06 -3.49
C PHE A 409 -22.91 17.84 -2.86
N LEU A 410 -23.02 18.06 -1.56
CA LEU A 410 -22.09 18.86 -0.77
C LEU A 410 -21.64 18.05 0.44
N THR A 411 -20.34 18.00 0.69
CA THR A 411 -19.80 17.54 1.96
C THR A 411 -19.33 18.76 2.72
N LEU A 412 -20.12 19.15 3.71
CA LEU A 412 -19.84 20.31 4.54
C LEU A 412 -19.04 19.88 5.74
N VAL A 413 -17.75 20.14 5.67
CA VAL A 413 -16.87 20.01 6.81
C VAL A 413 -16.43 21.37 7.33
N GLU A 414 -16.52 22.42 6.51
CA GLU A 414 -16.02 23.76 6.85
C GLU A 414 -16.65 24.82 5.95
N ASP A 415 -16.35 26.09 6.21
CA ASP A 415 -16.93 27.20 5.47
C ASP A 415 -16.65 27.05 3.96
N GLN A 416 -17.71 27.05 3.16
CA GLN A 416 -17.62 26.78 1.73
C GLN A 416 -18.36 27.84 0.92
N THR A 417 -17.72 28.35 -0.11
CA THR A 417 -18.37 29.13 -1.16
C THR A 417 -18.66 28.20 -2.33
N ILE A 418 -19.94 28.05 -2.66
CA ILE A 418 -20.36 27.25 -3.81
C ILE A 418 -20.32 28.17 -5.03
N PRO A 419 -19.59 27.81 -6.10
CA PRO A 419 -19.55 28.61 -7.32
C PRO A 419 -20.96 28.79 -7.89
N PRO A 420 -21.21 29.89 -8.63
CA PRO A 420 -22.54 30.23 -9.07
C PRO A 420 -23.20 29.10 -9.86
N PHE A 421 -24.46 28.82 -9.53
CA PHE A 421 -25.29 27.98 -10.38
C PHE A 421 -25.57 28.74 -11.67
N ASP A 422 -24.94 28.36 -12.78
CA ASP A 422 -25.22 28.94 -14.10
C ASP A 422 -26.38 28.17 -14.77
N PHE A 423 -27.59 28.73 -14.69
CA PHE A 423 -28.79 28.15 -15.30
C PHE A 423 -28.89 28.41 -16.82
N ALA A 424 -27.91 29.10 -17.43
CA ALA A 424 -27.97 29.55 -18.82
C ALA A 424 -27.47 28.53 -19.87
N ARG A 425 -26.91 27.36 -19.49
CA ARG A 425 -26.39 26.36 -20.45
C ARG A 425 -27.21 25.07 -20.50
N PRO A 426 -27.77 24.66 -21.65
CA PRO A 426 -28.36 23.34 -21.82
C PRO A 426 -27.27 22.26 -21.98
N VAL A 427 -27.36 21.18 -21.19
CA VAL A 427 -26.59 19.95 -21.39
C VAL A 427 -27.27 19.12 -22.47
N ILE A 428 -26.94 19.35 -23.74
CA ILE A 428 -27.19 18.41 -24.84
C ILE A 428 -25.96 18.40 -25.75
N ALA A 429 -25.18 17.32 -25.72
CA ALA A 429 -24.19 17.02 -26.75
C ALA A 429 -24.83 16.06 -27.76
N LEU A 430 -25.27 16.58 -28.91
CA LEU A 430 -25.47 15.81 -30.14
C LEU A 430 -24.31 16.15 -31.08
N ALA A 431 -23.64 15.12 -31.58
CA ALA A 431 -22.51 15.23 -32.51
C ALA A 431 -22.94 15.85 -33.85
N PRO A 432 -22.12 16.69 -34.50
CA PRO A 432 -22.38 17.12 -35.86
C PRO A 432 -21.80 16.13 -36.89
N GLU A 433 -22.62 15.81 -37.89
CA GLU A 433 -22.26 15.09 -39.12
C GLU A 433 -21.30 15.91 -40.01
N ALA A 434 -20.50 15.20 -40.80
CA ALA A 434 -19.58 15.74 -41.80
C ALA A 434 -20.30 16.30 -43.04
N PRO A 435 -19.63 17.15 -43.83
CA PRO A 435 -19.86 17.17 -45.28
C PRO A 435 -18.58 17.01 -46.13
N LEU A 436 -18.80 16.47 -47.34
CA LEU A 436 -17.84 16.15 -48.41
C LEU A 436 -17.24 17.38 -49.15
N VAL A 437 -15.93 17.31 -49.46
CA VAL A 437 -15.19 17.50 -50.77
C VAL A 437 -15.80 18.47 -51.81
N ASP A 438 -15.24 19.64 -52.25
CA ASP A 438 -13.99 20.06 -52.98
C ASP A 438 -14.42 20.75 -54.34
N PRO A 439 -13.62 21.39 -55.25
CA PRO A 439 -12.29 22.06 -55.22
C PRO A 439 -12.21 23.49 -55.86
N GLY A 440 -11.04 24.16 -55.74
CA GLY A 440 -10.46 25.08 -56.75
C GLY A 440 -10.29 26.57 -56.34
N LEU A 441 -9.37 27.38 -56.86
CA LEU A 441 -8.09 27.27 -57.58
C LEU A 441 -7.51 28.73 -57.63
N HIS A 442 -6.18 28.87 -57.78
CA HIS A 442 -5.38 30.08 -58.09
C HIS A 442 -5.12 31.11 -56.95
N GLY A 443 -3.93 31.70 -56.76
CA GLY A 443 -2.64 31.63 -57.46
C GLY A 443 -1.64 32.64 -56.86
N LEU A 444 -0.36 32.25 -56.90
CA LEU A 444 0.90 33.02 -57.00
C LEU A 444 0.90 34.55 -56.78
N VAL A 445 1.85 35.07 -55.97
CA VAL A 445 3.00 35.92 -56.40
C VAL A 445 4.12 35.86 -55.35
N ALA A 446 5.37 35.82 -55.82
CA ALA A 446 6.65 35.65 -55.14
C ALA A 446 7.39 36.98 -54.84
N PHE A 447 8.21 36.97 -53.75
CA PHE A 447 9.56 37.57 -53.45
C PHE A 447 10.04 38.90 -54.10
N PRO A 448 11.16 39.56 -53.67
CA PRO A 448 12.19 39.26 -52.63
C PRO A 448 12.42 40.41 -51.60
N ALA A 449 13.03 40.21 -50.42
CA ALA A 449 14.45 40.05 -50.04
C ALA A 449 15.37 41.30 -50.22
N ASP A 450 16.11 41.54 -49.13
CA ASP A 450 17.48 42.09 -48.99
C ASP A 450 17.78 43.53 -48.53
N ASP A 451 18.85 43.53 -47.72
CA ASP A 451 19.87 44.53 -47.36
C ASP A 451 19.64 45.53 -46.20
N GLY A 452 20.44 45.33 -45.14
CA GLY A 452 20.71 46.29 -44.06
C GLY A 452 21.67 47.42 -44.49
N PRO A 453 22.62 47.90 -43.67
CA PRO A 453 22.76 47.88 -42.22
C PRO A 453 23.11 49.31 -41.64
N MET A 454 23.48 49.33 -40.36
CA MET A 454 24.38 50.29 -39.69
C MET A 454 23.85 51.51 -38.90
N ALA A 455 24.50 51.61 -37.73
CA ALA A 455 24.92 52.81 -36.98
C ALA A 455 23.97 53.36 -35.90
N ALA A 456 24.43 53.17 -34.66
CA ALA A 456 24.02 53.86 -33.45
C ALA A 456 24.20 55.39 -33.55
N PRO A 457 23.56 56.20 -32.69
CA PRO A 457 24.22 56.52 -31.41
C PRO A 457 23.30 56.84 -30.21
N ALA A 458 23.97 56.96 -29.06
CA ALA A 458 23.65 57.82 -27.92
C ALA A 458 22.56 57.37 -26.90
N LYS A 459 23.06 57.05 -25.70
CA LYS A 459 22.32 57.15 -24.43
C LYS A 459 21.85 58.60 -24.19
N PRO A 460 20.66 58.75 -23.58
CA PRO A 460 20.54 59.65 -22.45
C PRO A 460 20.01 58.92 -21.21
N LEU A 461 20.48 59.41 -20.06
CA LEU A 461 19.99 59.05 -18.74
C LEU A 461 18.51 59.42 -18.59
N GLY A 462 17.72 58.51 -18.01
CA GLY A 462 16.39 58.77 -17.54
C GLY A 462 15.98 57.66 -16.57
N GLU A 463 15.71 58.04 -15.32
CA GLU A 463 15.17 57.18 -14.27
C GLU A 463 13.86 56.53 -14.77
N GLY A 464 13.89 55.21 -14.97
CA GLY A 464 12.71 54.42 -15.30
C GLY A 464 11.97 53.97 -14.03
N PRO A 465 10.64 53.80 -14.09
CA PRO A 465 9.84 53.31 -12.97
C PRO A 465 10.30 51.90 -12.55
N PRO A 466 10.07 51.50 -11.29
CA PRO A 466 10.54 50.22 -10.77
C PRO A 466 10.09 49.07 -11.69
N SER A 467 11.04 48.27 -12.14
CA SER A 467 10.78 47.06 -12.91
C SER A 467 9.76 46.20 -12.18
N PRO A 468 8.76 45.62 -12.88
CA PRO A 468 7.89 44.62 -12.27
C PRO A 468 8.76 43.47 -11.73
N PRO A 469 8.38 42.85 -10.60
CA PRO A 469 9.15 41.76 -10.03
C PRO A 469 9.35 40.68 -11.10
N LYS A 470 10.60 40.23 -11.27
CA LYS A 470 10.92 39.08 -12.11
C LYS A 470 10.01 37.93 -11.70
N LEU A 471 9.09 37.55 -12.59
CA LEU A 471 8.32 36.32 -12.44
C LEU A 471 9.30 35.17 -12.24
N LEU A 472 9.16 34.50 -11.10
CA LEU A 472 9.93 33.32 -10.71
C LEU A 472 9.67 32.19 -11.73
N GLY A 473 10.66 31.97 -12.60
CA GLY A 473 11.03 30.70 -13.24
C GLY A 473 10.04 30.06 -14.21
N GLU A 474 10.17 30.32 -15.51
CA GLU A 474 9.55 29.49 -16.58
C GLU A 474 10.37 28.20 -16.85
N GLY A 475 10.72 27.45 -15.80
CA GLY A 475 11.52 26.23 -15.93
C GLY A 475 10.65 24.96 -15.93
N PRO A 476 11.01 23.90 -16.69
CA PRO A 476 10.37 22.59 -16.57
C PRO A 476 10.57 22.03 -15.16
N ALA A 477 9.50 21.50 -14.57
CA ALA A 477 9.56 20.89 -13.25
C ALA A 477 9.82 19.37 -13.34
N SER A 478 10.26 18.77 -12.24
CA SER A 478 10.46 17.32 -12.13
C SER A 478 9.92 16.77 -10.81
N LEU A 479 9.49 15.52 -10.86
CA LEU A 479 8.90 14.76 -9.76
C LEU A 479 9.47 13.34 -9.74
N VAL A 480 10.04 12.94 -8.62
CA VAL A 480 10.43 11.57 -8.31
C VAL A 480 9.45 11.01 -7.30
N VAL A 481 8.80 9.90 -7.64
CA VAL A 481 7.90 9.18 -6.75
C VAL A 481 8.53 7.83 -6.47
N LYS A 482 8.85 7.55 -5.21
CA LYS A 482 9.36 6.25 -4.74
C LYS A 482 8.27 5.51 -3.97
N SER A 483 8.41 4.20 -3.78
CA SER A 483 7.47 3.38 -3.00
C SER A 483 8.20 2.31 -2.20
N ASP A 484 7.60 1.91 -1.07
CA ASP A 484 7.98 0.74 -0.26
C ASP A 484 7.65 -0.58 -1.00
N ASP A 485 6.58 -0.57 -1.78
CA ASP A 485 6.28 -1.59 -2.75
C ASP A 485 7.09 -1.33 -4.02
N LEU A 486 8.32 -1.86 -4.04
CA LEU A 486 9.21 -1.81 -5.20
C LEU A 486 8.57 -2.32 -6.51
N PHE A 487 7.42 -2.99 -6.42
CA PHE A 487 6.68 -3.59 -7.52
C PHE A 487 5.26 -3.05 -7.68
N GLY A 488 4.78 -2.21 -6.77
CA GLY A 488 3.51 -1.53 -6.93
C GLY A 488 3.62 -0.56 -8.10
N GLN A 489 2.61 -0.55 -8.97
CA GLN A 489 2.60 0.32 -10.13
C GLN A 489 2.29 1.74 -9.68
N ILE A 490 3.29 2.61 -9.76
CA ILE A 490 3.13 4.04 -9.57
C ILE A 490 2.58 4.62 -10.87
N GLU A 491 1.48 5.33 -10.79
CA GLU A 491 0.86 6.11 -11.86
C GLU A 491 0.82 7.58 -11.44
N LEU A 492 1.18 8.48 -12.36
CA LEU A 492 1.00 9.91 -12.18
C LEU A 492 -0.25 10.37 -12.93
N LEU A 493 -1.20 10.93 -12.21
CA LEU A 493 -2.42 11.53 -12.74
C LEU A 493 -2.39 13.05 -12.54
N ASP A 494 -3.11 13.79 -13.38
CA ASP A 494 -3.37 15.21 -13.14
C ASP A 494 -4.43 15.40 -12.04
N ALA A 495 -4.73 16.66 -11.70
CA ALA A 495 -5.76 17.01 -10.72
C ALA A 495 -7.16 16.45 -11.05
N GLY A 496 -7.47 16.23 -12.34
CA GLY A 496 -8.72 15.64 -12.80
C GLY A 496 -8.75 14.11 -12.74
N GLY A 497 -7.66 13.46 -12.34
CA GLY A 497 -7.52 12.00 -12.34
C GLY A 497 -7.19 11.41 -13.71
N THR A 498 -6.82 12.24 -14.70
CA THR A 498 -6.39 11.75 -16.02
C THR A 498 -4.91 11.39 -15.98
N ALA A 499 -4.53 10.25 -16.56
CA ALA A 499 -3.13 9.84 -16.60
C ALA A 499 -2.25 10.87 -17.33
N VAL A 500 -1.23 11.37 -16.64
CA VAL A 500 -0.18 12.20 -17.25
C VAL A 500 0.53 11.34 -18.28
N ARG A 501 0.90 11.91 -19.42
CA ARG A 501 1.60 11.20 -20.50
C ARG A 501 2.98 11.80 -20.75
N TRP A 502 3.94 10.94 -21.08
CA TRP A 502 5.24 11.31 -21.62
C TRP A 502 5.10 11.97 -23.00
N PRO A 503 6.15 12.67 -23.49
CA PRO A 503 6.14 13.24 -24.84
C PRO A 503 5.86 12.23 -25.96
N ASP A 504 6.15 10.95 -25.73
CA ASP A 504 5.87 9.85 -26.67
C ASP A 504 4.41 9.31 -26.58
N GLY A 505 3.57 9.91 -25.74
CA GLY A 505 2.16 9.54 -25.56
C GLY A 505 1.93 8.38 -24.59
N ARG A 506 2.96 7.73 -24.04
CA ARG A 506 2.79 6.68 -23.00
C ARG A 506 2.36 7.29 -21.67
N ALA A 507 1.58 6.56 -20.88
CA ALA A 507 1.24 7.01 -19.53
C ALA A 507 2.49 7.09 -18.63
N CYS A 508 2.53 8.09 -17.76
CA CYS A 508 3.58 8.29 -16.75
C CYS A 508 3.40 7.27 -15.62
N THR A 509 3.85 6.04 -15.88
CA THR A 509 3.76 4.93 -14.94
C THR A 509 5.12 4.24 -14.78
N ALA A 510 5.45 3.78 -13.58
CA ALA A 510 6.63 2.96 -13.30
C ALA A 510 6.42 2.12 -12.03
N LEU A 511 7.14 1.00 -11.87
CA LEU A 511 7.05 0.20 -10.63
C LEU A 511 8.05 0.71 -9.59
N GLY A 512 7.62 0.90 -8.34
CA GLY A 512 8.51 1.22 -7.20
C GLY A 512 9.18 2.60 -7.23
N GLU A 513 9.62 3.09 -8.39
CA GLU A 513 10.15 4.44 -8.58
C GLU A 513 9.77 4.99 -9.97
N LEU A 514 9.14 6.16 -9.99
CA LEU A 514 8.76 6.94 -11.16
C LEU A 514 9.52 8.27 -11.17
N LYS A 515 10.26 8.56 -12.25
CA LYS A 515 11.02 9.82 -12.41
C LYS A 515 10.46 10.67 -13.53
N ALA A 516 9.45 11.49 -13.25
CA ALA A 516 8.82 12.41 -14.18
C ALA A 516 9.60 13.71 -14.36
N THR A 517 9.97 14.05 -15.59
CA THR A 517 10.66 15.30 -15.96
C THR A 517 9.80 16.10 -16.93
N ASN A 518 10.09 17.41 -17.05
CA ASN A 518 9.34 18.33 -17.92
C ASN A 518 7.84 18.42 -17.61
N LEU A 519 7.49 18.29 -16.33
CA LEU A 519 6.12 18.48 -15.87
C LEU A 519 5.74 19.97 -15.94
N LYS A 520 4.49 20.23 -16.35
CA LYS A 520 3.89 21.56 -16.18
C LYS A 520 3.69 21.82 -14.70
N ALA A 521 3.83 23.06 -14.27
CA ALA A 521 3.46 23.42 -12.91
C ALA A 521 1.98 23.14 -12.67
N GLY A 522 1.64 22.56 -11.52
CA GLY A 522 0.28 22.12 -11.22
C GLY A 522 0.21 21.08 -10.12
N LEU A 523 -1.02 20.66 -9.81
CA LEU A 523 -1.31 19.62 -8.83
C LEU A 523 -1.42 18.26 -9.54
N TYR A 524 -0.71 17.27 -9.01
CA TYR A 524 -0.67 15.91 -9.53
C TYR A 524 -1.08 14.91 -8.44
N ARG A 525 -1.62 13.76 -8.84
CA ARG A 525 -1.92 12.61 -7.97
C ARG A 525 -0.96 11.49 -8.31
N ALA A 526 -0.06 11.15 -7.40
CA ALA A 526 0.78 9.98 -7.53
C ALA A 526 0.09 8.80 -6.84
N ARG A 527 -0.31 7.79 -7.62
CA ARG A 527 -1.05 6.63 -7.16
C ARG A 527 -0.20 5.37 -7.24
N LEU A 528 -0.04 4.64 -6.16
CA LEU A 528 0.54 3.31 -6.11
C LEU A 528 -0.60 2.28 -6.16
N LEU A 529 -0.62 1.47 -7.20
CA LEU A 529 -1.48 0.29 -7.30
C LEU A 529 -0.72 -0.88 -6.64
N SER A 530 -1.05 -1.21 -5.38
CA SER A 530 -0.45 -2.33 -4.64
C SER A 530 -1.41 -3.52 -4.57
N GLN A 531 -0.86 -4.73 -4.67
CA GLN A 531 -1.66 -5.97 -4.60
C GLN A 531 -2.10 -6.33 -3.19
N SER A 532 -1.27 -6.04 -2.19
CA SER A 532 -1.48 -6.52 -0.83
C SER A 532 -2.23 -5.51 0.04
N ASP A 533 -2.06 -4.21 -0.24
CA ASP A 533 -2.43 -3.15 0.70
C ASP A 533 -3.43 -2.13 0.11
N GLY A 534 -4.04 -2.47 -1.03
CA GLY A 534 -4.92 -1.57 -1.77
C GLY A 534 -4.20 -0.41 -2.47
N ASP A 535 -4.95 0.38 -3.24
CA ASP A 535 -4.41 1.55 -3.94
C ASP A 535 -4.08 2.65 -2.94
N ARG A 536 -2.84 3.17 -2.97
CA ARG A 536 -2.40 4.32 -2.17
C ARG A 536 -2.23 5.53 -3.08
N GLU A 537 -2.57 6.73 -2.62
CA GLU A 537 -2.46 7.93 -3.44
C GLU A 537 -1.98 9.13 -2.64
N LYS A 538 -1.13 9.97 -3.26
CA LYS A 538 -0.64 11.21 -2.68
C LYS A 538 -0.76 12.36 -3.68
N LEU A 539 -1.34 13.46 -3.23
CA LEU A 539 -1.36 14.72 -3.98
C LEU A 539 0.01 15.42 -3.86
N VAL A 540 0.51 15.93 -4.98
CA VAL A 540 1.79 16.64 -5.07
C VAL A 540 1.61 17.93 -5.87
N GLN A 541 1.84 19.06 -5.23
CA GLN A 541 1.95 20.34 -5.92
C GLN A 541 3.36 20.45 -6.52
N VAL A 542 3.45 20.62 -7.83
CA VAL A 542 4.71 20.80 -8.56
C VAL A 542 4.79 22.25 -9.04
N SER A 543 5.81 22.98 -8.58
CA SER A 543 6.03 24.39 -8.93
C SER A 543 6.99 24.52 -10.12
N PRO A 544 6.93 25.63 -10.90
CA PRO A 544 7.84 25.85 -12.02
C PRO A 544 9.32 25.75 -11.59
N GLY A 545 10.13 25.03 -12.38
CA GLY A 545 11.56 24.85 -12.13
C GLY A 545 11.93 24.05 -10.88
N THR A 546 10.98 23.39 -10.21
CA THR A 546 11.26 22.64 -8.97
C THR A 546 11.52 21.15 -9.21
N HIS A 547 12.31 20.54 -8.33
CA HIS A 547 12.47 19.09 -8.21
C HIS A 547 11.79 18.63 -6.93
N ASN A 548 10.78 17.77 -7.05
CA ASN A 548 10.04 17.23 -5.93
C ASN A 548 10.33 15.74 -5.82
N GLU A 549 10.57 15.25 -4.61
CA GLU A 549 10.66 13.82 -4.33
C GLU A 549 9.61 13.45 -3.28
N ILE A 550 8.81 12.43 -3.58
CA ILE A 550 7.81 11.89 -2.65
C ILE A 550 7.93 10.37 -2.54
N PHE A 551 7.46 9.84 -1.43
CA PHE A 551 7.41 8.41 -1.16
C PHE A 551 5.95 7.97 -0.97
N LEU A 552 5.57 6.88 -1.64
CA LEU A 552 4.30 6.18 -1.57
C LEU A 552 4.52 4.87 -0.83
N GLY A 553 4.49 4.92 0.50
CA GLY A 553 4.69 3.78 1.36
C GLY A 553 4.55 4.11 2.83
N GLU A 554 4.24 3.11 3.65
CA GLU A 554 4.36 3.23 5.11
C GLU A 554 5.84 3.08 5.43
N ARG A 555 6.45 4.11 6.02
CA ARG A 555 7.92 4.13 6.20
C ARG A 555 8.43 3.06 7.17
N ASP A 556 7.55 2.39 7.91
CA ASP A 556 7.92 1.41 8.93
C ASP A 556 7.07 0.13 8.81
N VAL A 557 7.51 -0.81 7.97
CA VAL A 557 6.97 -2.18 7.94
C VAL A 557 7.83 -3.05 8.86
N ALA A 558 7.28 -3.45 10.01
CA ALA A 558 7.87 -4.49 10.84
C ALA A 558 7.69 -5.88 10.17
N ILE A 559 8.69 -6.74 10.32
CA ILE A 559 8.68 -8.12 9.83
C ILE A 559 7.54 -8.88 10.55
N PRO A 560 6.64 -9.61 9.85
CA PRO A 560 5.51 -10.30 10.48
C PRO A 560 5.95 -11.34 11.52
N ALA A 561 5.35 -11.29 12.71
CA ALA A 561 5.63 -12.19 13.85
C ALA A 561 5.13 -13.65 13.68
N ALA A 562 4.71 -14.05 12.48
CA ALA A 562 4.12 -15.39 12.24
C ALA A 562 5.16 -16.48 11.92
N PHE A 563 6.43 -16.27 12.30
CA PHE A 563 7.49 -17.28 12.20
C PHE A 563 7.91 -17.77 13.60
N PRO A 564 8.35 -19.04 13.75
CA PRO A 564 8.78 -19.55 15.04
C PRO A 564 9.87 -18.64 15.62
N THR A 565 9.71 -18.24 16.87
CA THR A 565 10.64 -17.44 17.68
C THR A 565 12.07 -18.03 17.77
N ASP A 566 12.33 -19.18 17.16
CA ASP A 566 13.64 -19.81 17.05
C ASP A 566 14.52 -19.20 15.93
N PHE A 567 13.98 -18.50 14.93
CA PHE A 567 14.82 -17.74 13.96
C PHE A 567 15.54 -16.56 14.63
N ASP A 568 14.89 -15.88 15.57
CA ASP A 568 15.50 -14.83 16.40
C ASP A 568 16.66 -15.36 17.26
N ARG A 569 16.69 -16.67 17.57
CA ARG A 569 17.81 -17.31 18.29
C ARG A 569 19.04 -17.50 17.40
N ILE A 570 18.87 -17.59 16.07
CA ILE A 570 19.99 -17.60 15.11
C ILE A 570 20.63 -16.22 15.04
N GLU A 571 19.83 -15.15 15.20
CA GLU A 571 20.30 -13.76 15.27
C GLU A 571 21.05 -13.46 16.58
N MET A 572 20.62 -14.06 17.70
CA MET A 572 21.20 -13.82 19.03
C MET A 572 22.30 -14.81 19.46
N GLY A 573 22.61 -15.83 18.66
CA GLY A 573 23.67 -16.81 18.93
C GLY A 573 25.08 -16.41 18.47
N LEU A 574 25.27 -15.19 17.96
CA LEU A 574 26.56 -14.69 17.50
C LEU A 574 27.42 -14.24 18.70
N VAL A 575 28.34 -15.13 19.06
CA VAL A 575 29.36 -15.01 20.12
C VAL A 575 30.17 -13.71 20.02
N GLU A 576 30.53 -13.21 21.20
CA GLU A 576 31.26 -12.01 21.61
C GLU A 576 32.59 -11.65 20.91
N ASP A 577 32.97 -12.28 19.79
CA ASP A 577 34.24 -11.98 19.12
C ASP A 577 34.05 -11.39 17.71
N GLY A 578 34.56 -10.17 17.56
CA GLY A 578 34.37 -9.30 16.41
C GLY A 578 34.76 -9.92 15.06
N ALA A 579 33.77 -10.15 14.21
CA ALA A 579 33.93 -10.10 12.77
C ALA A 579 32.60 -9.71 12.08
N ASP A 580 32.64 -8.60 11.34
CA ASP A 580 31.51 -7.98 10.63
C ASP A 580 30.90 -8.87 9.52
N LEU A 581 29.55 -8.84 9.41
CA LEU A 581 28.77 -9.29 8.25
C LEU A 581 27.95 -8.09 7.69
N PRO A 582 28.53 -7.25 6.80
CA PRO A 582 27.92 -5.97 6.37
C PRO A 582 26.70 -6.11 5.44
N ILE A 583 26.55 -7.25 4.77
CA ILE A 583 25.56 -7.42 3.67
C ILE A 583 24.15 -7.75 4.21
N LEU A 584 24.07 -8.48 5.32
CA LEU A 584 22.80 -8.83 5.99
C LEU A 584 22.08 -7.58 6.51
N LYS A 585 22.83 -6.67 7.15
CA LYS A 585 22.29 -5.40 7.64
C LYS A 585 21.79 -4.51 6.50
N GLN A 586 22.54 -4.41 5.41
CA GLN A 586 22.19 -3.55 4.27
C GLN A 586 20.98 -4.06 3.48
N THR A 587 20.68 -5.36 3.54
CA THR A 587 19.52 -6.00 2.89
C THR A 587 18.27 -5.93 3.76
N LEU A 588 18.41 -5.98 5.09
CA LEU A 588 17.33 -5.83 6.07
C LEU A 588 16.98 -4.36 6.39
N GLU A 589 17.90 -3.41 6.19
CA GLU A 589 17.71 -1.97 6.44
C GLU A 589 16.97 -1.24 5.28
N ARG A 590 16.64 -1.93 4.18
CA ARG A 590 15.70 -1.43 3.16
C ARG A 590 14.33 -2.05 3.41
N PRO A 591 13.23 -1.27 3.49
CA PRO A 591 11.89 -1.81 3.70
C PRO A 591 11.45 -2.51 2.42
N ILE A 592 11.94 -3.73 2.21
CA ILE A 592 11.45 -4.64 1.20
C ILE A 592 10.40 -5.47 1.93
N LYS A 593 9.12 -5.34 1.54
CA LYS A 593 8.05 -6.24 2.00
C LYS A 593 8.56 -7.69 1.95
N PRO A 594 8.26 -8.51 2.96
CA PRO A 594 8.92 -9.80 3.08
C PRO A 594 8.65 -10.63 1.82
N LEU A 595 9.75 -11.04 1.19
CA LEU A 595 9.86 -12.28 0.43
C LEU A 595 8.98 -13.36 1.07
N SER A 596 8.50 -14.35 0.30
CA SER A 596 8.01 -15.54 1.01
C SER A 596 9.16 -16.03 1.90
N PRO A 597 8.88 -16.39 3.16
CA PRO A 597 9.93 -16.81 4.08
C PRO A 597 10.78 -17.97 3.52
N LEU A 598 10.20 -18.78 2.63
CA LEU A 598 10.92 -19.80 1.87
C LEU A 598 11.92 -19.22 0.88
N THR A 599 11.59 -18.13 0.18
CA THR A 599 12.51 -17.48 -0.76
C THR A 599 13.63 -16.75 -0.02
N MET A 600 13.37 -16.17 1.16
CA MET A 600 14.44 -15.69 2.05
C MET A 600 15.38 -16.83 2.44
N LEU A 601 14.81 -17.99 2.79
CA LEU A 601 15.59 -19.15 3.18
C LEU A 601 16.42 -19.71 2.02
N VAL A 602 15.84 -19.76 0.82
CA VAL A 602 16.55 -20.10 -0.42
C VAL A 602 17.79 -19.22 -0.59
N GLN A 603 17.64 -17.91 -0.41
CA GLN A 603 18.74 -16.97 -0.50
C GLN A 603 19.80 -17.25 0.58
N GLN A 604 19.39 -17.41 1.83
CA GLN A 604 20.30 -17.70 2.94
C GLN A 604 21.08 -19.00 2.71
N LEU A 605 20.43 -20.06 2.22
CA LEU A 605 21.10 -21.31 1.87
C LEU A 605 22.14 -21.12 0.76
N ARG A 606 21.90 -20.23 -0.22
CA ARG A 606 22.89 -19.91 -1.26
C ARG A 606 24.05 -19.08 -0.72
N GLU A 607 23.78 -18.13 0.17
CA GLU A 607 24.84 -17.39 0.87
C GLU A 607 25.72 -18.36 1.67
N ALA A 608 25.13 -19.34 2.35
CA ALA A 608 25.84 -20.44 3.01
C ALA A 608 26.68 -21.30 2.06
N GLU A 609 26.30 -21.45 0.79
CA GLU A 609 27.11 -22.18 -0.19
C GLU A 609 28.40 -21.42 -0.57
N GLN A 610 28.40 -20.09 -0.39
CA GLN A 610 29.53 -19.22 -0.71
C GLN A 610 30.35 -18.83 0.53
N ASP A 611 29.73 -18.72 1.70
CA ASP A 611 30.35 -18.33 2.96
C ASP A 611 30.25 -19.45 4.01
N ARG A 612 31.40 -19.98 4.42
CA ARG A 612 31.50 -21.03 5.45
C ARG A 612 30.92 -20.63 6.80
N ARG A 613 30.93 -19.34 7.15
CA ARG A 613 30.37 -18.83 8.41
C ARG A 613 28.85 -18.92 8.37
N VAL A 614 28.24 -18.38 7.32
CA VAL A 614 26.78 -18.50 7.07
C VAL A 614 26.39 -19.97 6.98
N ALA A 615 27.19 -20.81 6.33
CA ALA A 615 26.97 -22.26 6.26
C ALA A 615 26.94 -22.95 7.62
N LYS A 616 27.80 -22.50 8.54
CA LYS A 616 27.83 -23.01 9.91
C LYS A 616 26.58 -22.55 10.65
N THR A 617 26.23 -21.26 10.57
CA THR A 617 25.04 -20.69 11.20
C THR A 617 23.75 -21.37 10.75
N ILE A 618 23.57 -21.59 9.44
CA ILE A 618 22.39 -22.28 8.90
C ILE A 618 22.36 -23.76 9.32
N ARG A 619 23.51 -24.44 9.33
CA ARG A 619 23.57 -25.82 9.81
C ARG A 619 23.25 -25.93 11.29
N ASP A 620 23.80 -25.03 12.09
CA ASP A 620 23.63 -25.04 13.54
C ASP A 620 22.21 -24.58 13.93
N GLY A 621 21.64 -23.62 13.21
CA GLY A 621 20.30 -23.08 13.47
C GLY A 621 19.17 -23.88 12.83
N LEU A 622 19.30 -24.26 11.56
CA LEU A 622 18.24 -24.89 10.76
C LEU A 622 18.48 -26.39 10.53
N GLY A 623 19.64 -26.93 10.90
CA GLY A 623 19.96 -28.34 10.62
C GLY A 623 20.21 -28.63 9.14
N MET A 624 20.30 -27.61 8.28
CA MET A 624 20.41 -27.77 6.83
C MET A 624 21.84 -27.58 6.36
N GLY A 625 22.30 -28.46 5.48
CA GLY A 625 23.62 -28.37 4.85
C GLY A 625 23.59 -27.51 3.58
N PRO A 626 24.71 -26.87 3.19
CA PRO A 626 24.84 -26.27 1.87
C PRO A 626 24.78 -27.36 0.80
N PHE A 627 24.20 -27.07 -0.37
CA PHE A 627 24.27 -27.99 -1.51
C PHE A 627 25.73 -28.17 -1.95
N ARG A 628 26.16 -29.40 -2.30
CA ARG A 628 27.59 -29.71 -2.56
C ARG A 628 27.98 -30.15 -3.98
N GLY A 629 27.09 -30.11 -4.97
CA GLY A 629 27.41 -30.42 -6.38
C GLY A 629 27.43 -29.19 -7.29
N PRO A 630 28.01 -29.25 -8.50
CA PRO A 630 28.01 -28.11 -9.45
C PRO A 630 26.61 -27.79 -10.01
N GLN A 631 25.72 -28.78 -10.05
CA GLN A 631 24.33 -28.66 -10.44
C GLN A 631 23.45 -29.67 -9.70
N GLY A 632 22.13 -29.47 -9.77
CA GLY A 632 21.14 -30.46 -9.35
C GLY A 632 19.82 -29.84 -8.90
N LEU A 633 19.15 -30.46 -7.94
CA LEU A 633 17.83 -30.06 -7.45
C LEU A 633 17.84 -29.77 -5.95
N ARG A 634 17.21 -28.66 -5.55
CA ARG A 634 16.89 -28.35 -4.16
C ARG A 634 15.39 -28.13 -4.02
N VAL A 635 14.74 -28.87 -3.14
CA VAL A 635 13.31 -28.68 -2.83
C VAL A 635 13.19 -28.21 -1.39
N LEU A 636 12.51 -27.09 -1.16
CA LEU A 636 12.15 -26.62 0.19
C LEU A 636 10.66 -26.83 0.38
N LEU A 637 10.28 -27.49 1.47
CA LEU A 637 8.91 -27.69 1.88
C LEU A 637 8.65 -26.89 3.15
N ALA A 638 7.64 -26.03 3.15
CA ALA A 638 7.15 -25.37 4.36
C ALA A 638 5.64 -25.57 4.54
N ALA A 639 5.21 -25.61 5.81
CA ALA A 639 3.81 -25.56 6.20
C ALA A 639 3.59 -24.38 7.16
N SER A 640 2.74 -23.42 6.79
CA SER A 640 2.41 -22.27 7.64
C SER A 640 1.55 -22.73 8.84
N SER A 641 1.90 -22.29 10.06
CA SER A 641 1.41 -22.82 11.35
C SER A 641 0.06 -22.24 11.85
N GLY A 642 -0.89 -21.96 10.95
CA GLY A 642 -2.14 -21.29 11.31
C GLY A 642 -3.20 -22.16 12.04
N ARG A 643 -3.22 -23.49 11.83
CA ARG A 643 -4.16 -24.45 12.44
C ARG A 643 -3.60 -25.87 12.49
N GLN A 644 -4.11 -26.70 13.42
CA GLN A 644 -3.90 -28.16 13.41
C GLN A 644 -4.16 -28.75 12.01
N PRO A 645 -3.41 -29.78 11.56
CA PRO A 645 -2.40 -30.56 12.29
C PRO A 645 -1.07 -29.84 12.50
N ALA A 646 -0.19 -30.40 13.34
CA ALA A 646 1.12 -29.80 13.60
C ALA A 646 1.93 -29.68 12.29
N PRO A 647 2.78 -28.65 12.13
CA PRO A 647 3.60 -28.49 10.93
C PRO A 647 4.50 -29.71 10.64
N SER A 648 4.94 -30.41 11.68
CA SER A 648 5.67 -31.68 11.60
C SER A 648 4.85 -32.82 10.99
N ASP A 649 3.58 -32.97 11.36
CA ASP A 649 2.66 -33.94 10.74
C ASP A 649 2.45 -33.63 9.25
N THR A 650 2.42 -32.35 8.91
CA THR A 650 2.24 -31.89 7.52
C THR A 650 3.44 -32.26 6.64
N LEU A 651 4.67 -32.18 7.14
CA LEU A 651 5.84 -32.64 6.38
C LEU A 651 5.83 -34.15 6.17
N ASN A 652 5.40 -34.91 7.18
CA ASN A 652 5.29 -36.36 7.09
C ASN A 652 4.21 -36.82 6.11
N ASP A 653 3.23 -35.96 5.82
CA ASP A 653 2.18 -36.17 4.82
C ASP A 653 2.73 -36.23 3.38
N PHE A 654 3.92 -35.66 3.12
CA PHE A 654 4.51 -35.61 1.78
C PHE A 654 5.54 -36.73 1.57
N ARG A 655 5.33 -37.53 0.52
CA ARG A 655 6.35 -38.42 -0.05
C ARG A 655 6.82 -37.88 -1.38
N LEU A 656 8.12 -37.63 -1.48
CA LEU A 656 8.74 -37.12 -2.69
C LEU A 656 9.48 -38.24 -3.42
N SER A 657 9.31 -38.31 -4.74
CA SER A 657 10.08 -39.20 -5.60
C SER A 657 10.61 -38.44 -6.81
N LEU A 658 11.81 -38.77 -7.25
CA LEU A 658 12.52 -38.09 -8.33
C LEU A 658 12.97 -39.11 -9.38
N GLY A 659 12.88 -38.74 -10.65
CA GLY A 659 13.43 -39.57 -11.72
C GLY A 659 13.57 -38.81 -13.02
N GLY A 660 14.38 -39.34 -13.92
CA GLY A 660 14.45 -38.84 -15.30
C GLY A 660 13.12 -39.05 -16.04
N LEU A 661 12.98 -38.44 -17.21
CA LEU A 661 11.77 -38.62 -18.03
C LEU A 661 11.60 -40.06 -18.53
N ASP A 662 12.72 -40.71 -18.91
CA ASP A 662 12.78 -42.12 -19.34
C ASP A 662 12.99 -43.11 -18.18
N GLY A 663 13.29 -42.60 -16.98
CA GLY A 663 13.66 -43.41 -15.82
C GLY A 663 12.49 -43.73 -14.89
N GLY A 664 12.69 -44.71 -14.02
CA GLY A 664 11.84 -44.93 -12.86
C GLY A 664 11.93 -43.76 -11.87
N LEU A 665 10.94 -43.65 -10.99
CA LEU A 665 10.96 -42.70 -9.89
C LEU A 665 11.58 -43.35 -8.65
N GLU A 666 12.57 -42.71 -8.07
CA GLU A 666 13.23 -43.13 -6.84
C GLU A 666 12.74 -42.26 -5.68
N ALA A 667 12.39 -42.88 -4.55
CA ALA A 667 11.95 -42.16 -3.36
C ALA A 667 13.10 -41.29 -2.82
N VAL A 668 12.82 -40.03 -2.55
CA VAL A 668 13.79 -39.09 -1.99
C VAL A 668 13.38 -38.73 -0.57
N ARG A 669 14.33 -38.87 0.35
CA ARG A 669 14.10 -38.55 1.76
C ARG A 669 14.13 -37.03 1.95
N VAL A 670 13.04 -36.49 2.50
CA VAL A 670 13.00 -35.11 3.02
C VAL A 670 13.83 -35.08 4.31
N GLU A 671 14.83 -34.22 4.37
CA GLU A 671 15.59 -33.94 5.57
C GLU A 671 14.82 -32.89 6.39
N PRO A 672 14.31 -33.24 7.59
CA PRO A 672 13.62 -32.26 8.42
C PRO A 672 14.61 -31.19 8.91
N SER A 673 14.18 -29.93 8.89
CA SER A 673 14.90 -28.84 9.51
C SER A 673 14.75 -28.90 11.04
N LYS A 674 15.61 -28.19 11.76
CA LYS A 674 15.41 -27.87 13.18
C LYS A 674 14.20 -26.97 13.41
N LEU A 675 13.75 -26.24 12.39
CA LEU A 675 12.49 -25.50 12.45
C LEU A 675 11.33 -26.43 12.12
N GLU A 676 10.34 -26.45 12.99
CA GLU A 676 9.15 -27.26 12.80
C GLU A 676 8.42 -26.84 11.51
N GLY A 677 7.99 -27.83 10.72
CA GLY A 677 7.25 -27.57 9.48
C GLY A 677 8.09 -27.19 8.27
N LEU A 678 9.42 -27.13 8.42
CA LEU A 678 10.36 -26.94 7.31
C LEU A 678 11.14 -28.23 7.00
N GLY A 679 11.20 -28.60 5.73
CA GLY A 679 11.98 -29.74 5.23
C GLY A 679 12.72 -29.39 3.95
N VAL A 680 13.88 -30.04 3.73
CA VAL A 680 14.69 -29.82 2.54
C VAL A 680 15.11 -31.12 1.87
N ILE A 681 15.14 -31.09 0.55
CA ILE A 681 15.82 -32.08 -0.29
C ILE A 681 16.92 -31.36 -1.05
N ALA A 682 18.11 -31.95 -1.09
CA ALA A 682 19.21 -31.51 -1.93
C ALA A 682 19.83 -32.72 -2.64
N GLN A 683 19.72 -32.77 -3.97
CA GLN A 683 20.22 -33.87 -4.80
C GLN A 683 21.14 -33.34 -5.89
N VAL A 684 22.34 -33.91 -5.99
CA VAL A 684 23.23 -33.66 -7.13
C VAL A 684 22.72 -34.47 -8.30
N LEU A 685 22.38 -33.80 -9.41
CA LEU A 685 21.79 -34.42 -10.58
C LEU A 685 22.55 -34.00 -11.83
N GLU A 686 22.56 -34.88 -12.82
CA GLU A 686 23.07 -34.53 -14.14
C GLU A 686 22.12 -33.55 -14.86
N PRO A 687 22.66 -32.67 -15.73
CA PRO A 687 21.83 -31.78 -16.52
C PRO A 687 20.88 -32.57 -17.43
N GLY A 688 19.64 -32.11 -17.53
CA GLY A 688 18.61 -32.74 -18.34
C GLY A 688 17.21 -32.64 -17.74
N PRO A 689 16.24 -33.34 -18.34
CA PRO A 689 14.86 -33.36 -17.87
C PRO A 689 14.65 -34.31 -16.70
N TRP A 690 13.94 -33.81 -15.70
CA TRP A 690 13.60 -34.52 -14.48
C TRP A 690 12.11 -34.37 -14.17
N ARG A 691 11.60 -35.27 -13.32
CA ARG A 691 10.24 -35.20 -12.80
C ARG A 691 10.27 -35.33 -11.29
N LEU A 692 9.60 -34.41 -10.60
CA LEU A 692 9.37 -34.49 -9.16
C LEU A 692 7.93 -34.93 -8.92
N ARG A 693 7.76 -36.12 -8.37
CA ARG A 693 6.47 -36.64 -7.91
C ARG A 693 6.30 -36.32 -6.43
N ILE A 694 5.15 -35.76 -6.10
CA ILE A 694 4.70 -35.37 -4.78
C ILE A 694 3.45 -36.19 -4.48
N ASP A 695 3.57 -37.18 -3.62
CA ASP A 695 2.45 -37.96 -3.11
C ASP A 695 2.05 -37.41 -1.73
N ARG A 696 0.75 -37.25 -1.52
CA ARG A 696 0.18 -36.81 -0.26
C ARG A 696 -0.57 -37.97 0.40
N GLU A 697 -0.05 -38.46 1.53
CA GLU A 697 -0.56 -39.68 2.17
C GLU A 697 -2.00 -39.52 2.68
N SER A 698 -2.34 -38.34 3.21
CA SER A 698 -3.63 -38.06 3.85
C SER A 698 -4.83 -38.14 2.91
N ASN A 699 -4.65 -37.84 1.62
CA ASN A 699 -5.73 -37.83 0.64
C ASN A 699 -5.44 -38.68 -0.62
N GLY A 700 -4.27 -39.31 -0.68
CA GLY A 700 -3.83 -40.11 -1.83
C GLY A 700 -3.64 -39.30 -3.11
N GLU A 701 -3.53 -37.97 -3.02
CA GLU A 701 -3.27 -37.13 -4.19
C GLU A 701 -1.81 -37.24 -4.61
N THR A 702 -1.61 -37.51 -5.90
CA THR A 702 -0.29 -37.52 -6.53
C THR A 702 -0.22 -36.38 -7.54
N VAL A 703 0.78 -35.52 -7.41
CA VAL A 703 1.12 -34.47 -8.37
C VAL A 703 2.53 -34.71 -8.89
N THR A 704 2.74 -34.60 -10.20
CA THR A 704 4.07 -34.63 -10.81
C THR A 704 4.37 -33.30 -11.46
N LEU A 705 5.57 -32.77 -11.22
CA LEU A 705 6.10 -31.54 -11.81
C LEU A 705 7.16 -31.87 -12.85
N ALA A 706 7.13 -31.19 -14.00
CA ALA A 706 8.26 -31.18 -14.92
C ALA A 706 9.36 -30.26 -14.38
N LEU A 707 10.60 -30.75 -14.38
CA LEU A 707 11.79 -30.02 -13.96
C LEU A 707 12.86 -30.12 -15.04
N VAL A 708 13.72 -29.11 -15.11
CA VAL A 708 14.92 -29.13 -15.94
C VAL A 708 16.09 -28.74 -15.06
N VAL A 709 17.10 -29.60 -15.00
CA VAL A 709 18.38 -29.30 -14.36
C VAL A 709 19.33 -28.80 -15.44
N LEU A 710 19.82 -27.58 -15.28
CA LEU A 710 20.74 -26.97 -16.23
C LEU A 710 22.18 -27.09 -15.74
N LYS A 711 23.13 -27.07 -16.68
CA LYS A 711 24.56 -27.12 -16.35
C LYS A 711 24.96 -25.94 -15.47
N ASP A 712 25.79 -26.20 -14.46
CA ASP A 712 26.28 -25.21 -13.49
C ASP A 712 25.17 -24.45 -12.75
N ARG A 713 23.97 -25.04 -12.62
CA ARG A 713 22.79 -24.45 -12.00
C ARG A 713 22.12 -25.40 -11.02
N VAL A 714 21.51 -24.84 -9.98
CA VAL A 714 20.65 -25.61 -9.08
C VAL A 714 19.22 -25.25 -9.41
N THR A 715 18.41 -26.22 -9.80
CA THR A 715 16.96 -26.05 -9.91
C THR A 715 16.40 -26.04 -8.50
N GLU A 716 15.70 -24.98 -8.13
CA GLU A 716 15.17 -24.82 -6.79
C GLU A 716 13.65 -24.74 -6.85
N VAL A 717 12.99 -25.59 -6.06
CA VAL A 717 11.53 -25.65 -5.99
C VAL A 717 11.13 -25.36 -4.55
N THR A 718 10.22 -24.42 -4.37
CA THR A 718 9.61 -24.16 -3.07
C THR A 718 8.18 -24.69 -3.09
N LEU A 719 7.79 -25.39 -2.03
CA LEU A 719 6.46 -25.93 -1.81
C LEU A 719 5.95 -25.38 -0.48
N GLU A 720 5.10 -24.36 -0.53
CA GLU A 720 4.54 -23.74 0.67
C GLU A 720 3.07 -24.11 0.83
N ARG A 721 2.74 -24.89 1.86
CA ARG A 721 1.34 -25.09 2.24
C ARG A 721 0.85 -23.88 3.02
N GLN A 722 0.02 -23.08 2.35
CA GLN A 722 -0.63 -21.91 2.93
C GLN A 722 -1.72 -22.32 3.93
N GLU A 723 -2.14 -21.37 4.78
CA GLU A 723 -3.24 -21.58 5.75
C GLU A 723 -4.56 -22.02 5.09
N SER A 724 -4.78 -21.63 3.84
CA SER A 724 -5.94 -22.05 3.03
C SER A 724 -5.92 -23.55 2.68
N GLY A 725 -4.83 -24.25 2.96
CA GLY A 725 -4.58 -25.63 2.55
C GLY A 725 -4.08 -25.76 1.10
N ARG A 726 -4.00 -24.66 0.35
CA ARG A 726 -3.38 -24.63 -0.98
C ARG A 726 -1.85 -24.75 -0.85
N VAL A 727 -1.23 -25.33 -1.87
CA VAL A 727 0.23 -25.39 -1.98
C VAL A 727 0.67 -24.38 -3.04
N ALA A 728 1.40 -23.35 -2.62
CA ALA A 728 2.10 -22.45 -3.51
C ALA A 728 3.40 -23.13 -3.99
N ILE A 729 3.66 -23.02 -5.29
CA ILE A 729 4.84 -23.59 -5.94
C ILE A 729 5.58 -22.47 -6.66
N SER A 730 6.85 -22.27 -6.31
CA SER A 730 7.76 -21.38 -7.01
C SER A 730 8.98 -22.16 -7.50
N GLN A 731 9.49 -21.82 -8.68
CA GLN A 731 10.66 -22.48 -9.27
C GLN A 731 11.74 -21.45 -9.63
N PHE A 732 13.00 -21.79 -9.38
CA PHE A 732 14.17 -20.97 -9.71
C PHE A 732 15.23 -21.86 -10.37
N ALA A 733 16.09 -21.28 -11.22
CA ALA A 733 17.23 -21.97 -11.81
C ALA A 733 18.52 -21.11 -11.75
N PRO A 734 18.92 -20.63 -10.56
CA PRO A 734 20.08 -19.77 -10.37
C PRO A 734 21.39 -20.37 -10.89
N LEU A 735 22.25 -19.48 -11.38
CA LEU A 735 23.64 -19.80 -11.69
C LEU A 735 24.42 -20.12 -10.41
N ARG A 736 25.10 -21.27 -10.41
CA ARG A 736 25.92 -21.74 -9.29
C ARG A 736 27.40 -21.45 -9.54
N ARG A 737 27.76 -20.16 -9.56
CA ARG A 737 29.16 -19.72 -9.65
C ARG A 737 29.61 -19.07 -8.34
N ARG A 738 30.83 -19.38 -7.91
CA ARG A 738 31.45 -18.69 -6.76
C ARG A 738 31.57 -17.20 -7.04
N GLY A 739 31.15 -16.36 -6.09
CA GLY A 739 31.23 -14.91 -6.20
C GLY A 739 30.13 -14.26 -7.05
N THR A 740 29.14 -15.04 -7.49
CA THR A 740 27.92 -14.52 -8.14
C THR A 740 26.70 -14.96 -7.33
N PRO A 741 26.53 -14.45 -6.09
CA PRO A 741 25.26 -14.65 -5.40
C PRO A 741 24.18 -14.06 -6.29
N ALA A 742 23.14 -14.86 -6.58
CA ALA A 742 21.93 -14.31 -7.17
C ALA A 742 21.45 -13.19 -6.25
N ASP A 743 21.38 -11.97 -6.78
CA ASP A 743 20.93 -10.80 -6.05
C ASP A 743 19.57 -11.11 -5.40
N ALA A 744 19.49 -10.93 -4.07
CA ALA A 744 18.26 -11.09 -3.28
C ALA A 744 17.06 -10.42 -3.95
N ALA A 745 17.29 -9.22 -4.49
CA ALA A 745 16.27 -8.45 -5.15
C ALA A 745 15.83 -9.09 -6.48
N THR A 746 16.68 -9.87 -7.14
CA THR A 746 16.33 -10.61 -8.37
C THR A 746 15.44 -11.80 -8.05
N LEU A 747 15.73 -12.57 -7.00
CA LEU A 747 14.86 -13.67 -6.57
C LEU A 747 13.50 -13.16 -6.09
N TYR A 748 13.49 -12.07 -5.34
CA TYR A 748 12.26 -11.42 -4.91
C TYR A 748 11.39 -10.97 -6.09
N LYS A 749 12.01 -10.31 -7.09
CA LYS A 749 11.33 -9.92 -8.33
C LYS A 749 10.77 -11.13 -9.09
N LEU A 750 11.52 -12.23 -9.13
CA LEU A 750 11.15 -13.44 -9.85
C LEU A 750 9.97 -14.15 -9.17
N GLU A 751 10.03 -14.35 -7.85
CA GLU A 751 8.91 -14.89 -7.06
C GLU A 751 7.63 -14.05 -7.23
N ARG A 752 7.74 -12.72 -7.17
CA ARG A 752 6.60 -11.82 -7.37
C ARG A 752 6.05 -11.89 -8.79
N LEU A 753 6.91 -12.05 -9.79
CA LEU A 753 6.48 -12.27 -11.16
C LEU A 753 5.72 -13.59 -11.30
N GLU A 754 6.20 -14.67 -10.68
CA GLU A 754 5.50 -15.96 -10.67
C GLU A 754 4.13 -15.85 -9.99
N ALA A 755 4.05 -15.22 -8.83
CA ALA A 755 2.79 -14.99 -8.10
C ALA A 755 1.80 -14.14 -8.92
N ALA A 756 2.28 -13.08 -9.58
CA ALA A 756 1.48 -12.27 -10.49
C ALA A 756 0.92 -13.15 -11.61
N LEU A 757 1.76 -13.93 -12.29
CA LEU A 757 1.32 -14.79 -13.39
C LEU A 757 0.36 -15.90 -12.96
N GLN A 758 0.50 -16.43 -11.74
CA GLN A 758 -0.41 -17.44 -11.17
C GLN A 758 -1.80 -16.88 -10.83
N THR A 759 -1.91 -15.62 -10.43
CA THR A 759 -3.20 -14.99 -10.09
C THR A 759 -3.93 -14.42 -11.32
N GLY A 760 -3.29 -14.45 -12.49
CA GLY A 760 -3.78 -13.94 -13.77
C GLY A 760 -2.88 -12.83 -14.32
N PRO A 761 -2.91 -12.53 -15.64
CA PRO A 761 -2.02 -11.55 -16.25
C PRO A 761 -2.26 -10.16 -15.67
N GLU A 762 -1.46 -9.84 -14.67
CA GLU A 762 -1.54 -8.62 -13.92
C GLU A 762 -0.91 -7.46 -14.70
N ARG A 763 -1.40 -6.23 -14.49
CA ARG A 763 -0.85 -5.04 -15.18
C ARG A 763 0.64 -4.81 -14.90
N SER A 764 1.15 -5.33 -13.78
CA SER A 764 2.53 -5.17 -13.31
C SER A 764 3.51 -6.17 -13.95
N ALA A 765 3.06 -7.35 -14.38
CA ALA A 765 3.93 -8.43 -14.87
C ALA A 765 4.82 -8.03 -16.07
N PRO A 766 4.31 -7.32 -17.10
CA PRO A 766 5.16 -6.80 -18.18
C PRO A 766 6.30 -5.90 -17.71
N ALA A 767 6.02 -5.01 -16.76
CA ALA A 767 7.01 -4.08 -16.25
C ALA A 767 8.05 -4.77 -15.35
N LEU A 768 7.67 -5.82 -14.62
CA LEU A 768 8.59 -6.67 -13.86
C LEU A 768 9.54 -7.43 -14.79
N VAL A 769 9.00 -8.08 -15.82
CA VAL A 769 9.83 -8.81 -16.81
C VAL A 769 10.79 -7.86 -17.53
N GLY A 770 10.34 -6.68 -17.95
CA GLY A 770 11.21 -5.70 -18.62
C GLY A 770 12.44 -5.31 -17.80
N ARG A 771 12.34 -5.33 -16.45
CA ARG A 771 13.47 -5.08 -15.54
C ARG A 771 14.33 -6.31 -15.29
N LEU A 772 13.72 -7.48 -15.34
CA LEU A 772 14.39 -8.75 -15.08
C LEU A 772 15.10 -9.31 -16.31
N ILE A 773 14.72 -8.94 -17.53
CA ILE A 773 15.21 -9.60 -18.75
C ILE A 773 16.75 -9.53 -18.89
N GLY A 774 17.37 -8.43 -18.42
CA GLY A 774 18.83 -8.29 -18.35
C GLY A 774 19.49 -9.20 -17.31
N ALA A 775 18.74 -9.63 -16.29
CA ALA A 775 19.17 -10.57 -15.26
C ALA A 775 18.95 -12.04 -15.65
N ALA A 776 18.51 -12.34 -16.88
CA ALA A 776 18.31 -13.71 -17.36
C ALA A 776 19.61 -14.56 -17.35
N GLU A 777 20.79 -13.94 -17.28
CA GLU A 777 22.05 -14.69 -17.11
C GLU A 777 22.09 -15.36 -15.73
N PHE A 778 21.42 -14.77 -14.74
CA PHE A 778 21.35 -15.32 -13.40
C PHE A 778 20.26 -16.39 -13.29
N ASP A 779 19.10 -16.20 -13.92
CA ASP A 779 18.01 -17.18 -13.90
C ASP A 779 17.28 -17.28 -15.26
N PRO A 780 17.36 -18.41 -15.98
CA PRO A 780 16.73 -18.59 -17.29
C PRO A 780 15.21 -18.60 -17.24
N LEU A 781 14.60 -18.84 -16.06
CA LEU A 781 13.15 -18.83 -15.92
C LEU A 781 12.56 -17.45 -16.20
N ILE A 782 13.34 -16.38 -16.03
CA ILE A 782 12.94 -15.02 -16.42
C ILE A 782 12.55 -14.96 -17.90
N LEU A 783 13.34 -15.58 -18.79
CA LEU A 783 13.02 -15.58 -20.24
C LEU A 783 11.82 -16.47 -20.54
N ALA A 784 11.68 -17.61 -19.85
CA ALA A 784 10.51 -18.47 -20.00
C ALA A 784 9.21 -17.74 -19.59
N LEU A 785 9.23 -17.00 -18.47
CA LEU A 785 8.09 -16.20 -18.02
C LEU A 785 7.85 -14.98 -18.95
N ALA A 786 8.90 -14.39 -19.52
CA ALA A 786 8.77 -13.37 -20.56
C ALA A 786 8.09 -13.90 -21.84
N ALA A 787 8.43 -15.12 -22.23
CA ALA A 787 7.81 -15.82 -23.35
C ALA A 787 6.30 -16.04 -23.10
N LEU A 788 5.91 -16.41 -21.87
CA LEU A 788 4.49 -16.56 -21.49
C LEU A 788 3.71 -15.25 -21.65
N LEU A 789 4.28 -14.12 -21.21
CA LEU A 789 3.67 -12.80 -21.40
C LEU A 789 3.59 -12.41 -22.88
N THR A 790 4.57 -12.83 -23.69
CA THR A 790 4.58 -12.55 -25.13
C THR A 790 3.45 -13.25 -25.86
N GLU A 791 3.14 -14.49 -25.48
CA GLU A 791 1.96 -15.20 -25.99
C GLU A 791 0.64 -14.53 -25.56
N SER A 792 0.65 -13.74 -24.48
CA SER A 792 -0.47 -12.92 -24.04
C SER A 792 -0.56 -11.56 -24.76
N GLY A 793 0.30 -11.31 -25.75
CA GLY A 793 0.32 -10.09 -26.57
C GLY A 793 1.25 -8.99 -26.09
N VAL A 794 2.02 -9.22 -25.02
CA VAL A 794 3.03 -8.27 -24.52
C VAL A 794 4.25 -8.30 -25.43
N ARG A 795 4.81 -7.14 -25.78
CA ARG A 795 6.05 -7.07 -26.59
C ARG A 795 7.21 -6.62 -25.71
N PHE A 796 8.34 -7.31 -25.84
CA PHE A 796 9.60 -6.94 -25.20
C PHE A 796 10.63 -6.60 -26.28
N GLU A 797 11.47 -5.60 -26.02
CA GLU A 797 12.57 -5.24 -26.90
C GLU A 797 13.74 -6.20 -26.65
N THR A 798 13.81 -7.27 -27.44
CA THR A 798 14.93 -8.21 -27.45
C THR A 798 15.59 -8.24 -28.84
N PRO A 799 16.92 -8.43 -28.94
CA PRO A 799 17.62 -8.48 -30.23
C PRO A 799 17.13 -9.59 -31.17
N ARG A 800 16.57 -10.66 -30.59
CA ARG A 800 15.95 -11.81 -31.28
C ARG A 800 14.57 -12.06 -30.70
N SER A 801 13.81 -12.99 -31.29
CA SER A 801 12.61 -13.50 -30.61
C SER A 801 13.01 -14.14 -29.27
N ILE A 802 12.12 -14.10 -28.28
CA ILE A 802 12.42 -14.65 -26.94
C ILE A 802 12.73 -16.15 -27.04
N GLY A 803 12.07 -16.87 -27.94
CA GLY A 803 12.35 -18.29 -28.19
C GLY A 803 13.80 -18.49 -28.65
N GLY A 804 14.25 -17.68 -29.60
CA GLY A 804 15.63 -17.72 -30.10
C GLY A 804 16.67 -17.37 -29.02
N GLU A 805 16.37 -16.38 -28.18
CA GLU A 805 17.22 -15.98 -27.05
C GLU A 805 17.35 -17.11 -26.00
N ILE A 806 16.24 -17.79 -25.66
CA ILE A 806 16.26 -18.95 -24.76
C ILE A 806 17.11 -20.06 -25.35
N VAL A 807 16.88 -20.44 -26.61
CA VAL A 807 17.58 -21.56 -27.26
C VAL A 807 19.08 -21.29 -27.40
N GLU A 808 19.48 -20.05 -27.70
CA GLU A 808 20.89 -19.67 -27.80
C GLU A 808 21.62 -19.78 -26.46
N ARG A 809 20.99 -19.34 -25.37
CA ARG A 809 21.62 -19.22 -24.05
C ARG A 809 21.46 -20.45 -23.18
N PHE A 810 20.33 -21.13 -23.33
CA PHE A 810 19.89 -22.27 -22.53
C PHE A 810 19.30 -23.34 -23.46
N PRO A 811 20.13 -23.90 -24.36
CA PRO A 811 19.65 -24.82 -25.38
C PRO A 811 18.97 -26.05 -24.79
N GLU A 812 19.21 -26.41 -23.53
CA GLU A 812 18.60 -27.53 -22.83
C GLU A 812 17.16 -27.24 -22.34
N LEU A 813 16.70 -25.98 -22.35
CA LEU A 813 15.36 -25.63 -21.87
C LEU A 813 14.31 -25.87 -22.98
N PRO A 814 13.38 -26.84 -22.81
CA PRO A 814 12.41 -27.22 -23.84
C PRO A 814 11.47 -26.07 -24.22
N ASP A 815 11.12 -25.19 -23.28
CA ASP A 815 10.21 -24.05 -23.46
C ASP A 815 10.64 -23.11 -24.59
N GLY A 816 11.95 -22.86 -24.75
CA GLY A 816 12.47 -22.05 -25.86
C GLY A 816 12.22 -22.68 -27.23
N HIS A 817 12.36 -24.00 -27.33
CA HIS A 817 12.11 -24.75 -28.57
C HIS A 817 10.61 -24.82 -28.90
N VAL A 818 9.73 -24.92 -27.89
CA VAL A 818 8.28 -24.82 -28.10
C VAL A 818 7.89 -23.45 -28.65
N LEU A 819 8.47 -22.38 -28.10
CA LEU A 819 8.20 -21.03 -28.58
C LEU A 819 8.69 -20.85 -30.03
N MET A 820 9.91 -21.30 -30.34
CA MET A 820 10.44 -21.32 -31.71
C MET A 820 9.54 -22.09 -32.68
N GLY A 821 9.01 -23.25 -32.26
CA GLY A 821 8.08 -24.03 -33.07
C GLY A 821 6.77 -23.30 -33.33
N THR A 822 6.24 -22.64 -32.30
CA THR A 822 5.01 -21.85 -32.38
C THR A 822 5.18 -20.62 -33.28
N GLU A 823 6.33 -19.93 -33.20
CA GLU A 823 6.67 -18.80 -34.06
C GLU A 823 6.83 -19.23 -35.52
N ALA A 824 7.52 -20.34 -35.77
CA ALA A 824 7.69 -20.90 -37.11
C ALA A 824 6.35 -21.32 -37.74
N GLU A 825 5.45 -21.93 -36.95
CA GLU A 825 4.10 -22.30 -37.40
C GLU A 825 3.27 -21.06 -37.75
N LYS A 826 3.30 -20.02 -36.88
CA LYS A 826 2.65 -18.71 -37.15
C LYS A 826 3.20 -18.05 -38.43
N ALA A 827 4.46 -18.27 -38.76
CA ALA A 827 5.10 -17.79 -39.99
C ALA A 827 4.84 -18.68 -41.22
N GLY A 828 4.11 -19.81 -41.08
CA GLY A 828 3.85 -20.76 -42.15
C GLY A 828 5.03 -21.67 -42.50
N ASN A 829 6.13 -21.64 -41.72
CA ASN A 829 7.29 -22.50 -41.92
C ASN A 829 7.14 -23.82 -41.13
N LEU A 830 6.32 -24.72 -41.68
CA LEU A 830 5.94 -25.96 -40.99
C LEU A 830 7.12 -26.91 -40.73
N ASP A 831 8.12 -26.94 -41.60
CA ASP A 831 9.29 -27.81 -41.42
C ASP A 831 10.16 -27.34 -40.25
N ALA A 832 10.39 -26.02 -40.15
CA ALA A 832 11.07 -25.44 -38.99
C ALA A 832 10.26 -25.65 -37.70
N ALA A 833 8.93 -25.54 -37.77
CA ALA A 833 8.06 -25.81 -36.62
C ALA A 833 8.18 -27.27 -36.15
N ARG A 834 8.12 -28.25 -37.07
CA ARG A 834 8.34 -29.67 -36.77
C ARG A 834 9.69 -29.90 -36.11
N ALA A 835 10.76 -29.36 -36.70
CA ALA A 835 12.11 -29.52 -36.17
C ALA A 835 12.25 -28.96 -34.75
N ALA A 836 11.65 -27.79 -34.48
CA ALA A 836 11.67 -27.17 -33.16
C ALA A 836 10.85 -27.96 -32.13
N TYR A 837 9.67 -28.48 -32.48
CA TYR A 837 8.88 -29.32 -31.55
C TYR A 837 9.56 -30.65 -31.24
N VAL A 838 10.22 -31.28 -32.22
CA VAL A 838 11.06 -32.47 -31.98
C VAL A 838 12.22 -32.12 -31.06
N ALA A 839 12.90 -30.99 -31.31
CA ALA A 839 13.98 -30.53 -30.46
C ALA A 839 13.54 -30.25 -29.01
N ALA A 840 12.32 -29.72 -28.81
CA ALA A 840 11.72 -29.56 -27.49
C ALA A 840 11.55 -30.92 -26.79
N LEU A 841 10.94 -31.89 -27.48
CA LEU A 841 10.74 -33.23 -26.96
C LEU A 841 12.06 -33.93 -26.60
N ASP A 842 13.11 -33.80 -27.41
CA ASP A 842 14.44 -34.37 -27.12
C ASP A 842 15.01 -33.89 -25.78
N ARG A 843 14.63 -32.68 -25.36
CA ARG A 843 15.10 -32.02 -24.13
C ARG A 843 14.16 -32.23 -22.95
N GLY A 844 12.98 -32.78 -23.18
CA GLY A 844 12.02 -33.18 -22.16
C GLY A 844 10.68 -32.48 -22.29
N LEU A 845 10.00 -32.32 -21.15
CA LEU A 845 8.71 -31.64 -21.09
C LEU A 845 8.93 -30.16 -20.71
N PRO A 846 8.21 -29.22 -21.34
CA PRO A 846 8.22 -27.81 -20.94
C PRO A 846 7.92 -27.63 -19.46
N ILE A 847 8.64 -26.72 -18.81
CA ILE A 847 8.42 -26.41 -17.39
C ILE A 847 7.20 -25.49 -17.17
N LEU A 848 6.79 -24.72 -18.19
CA LEU A 848 5.59 -23.91 -18.13
C LEU A 848 4.39 -24.64 -18.74
N GLN A 849 3.26 -24.59 -18.01
CA GLN A 849 2.05 -25.34 -18.35
C GLN A 849 1.50 -24.98 -19.73
N LEU A 850 1.55 -23.69 -20.12
CA LEU A 850 1.12 -23.24 -21.45
C LEU A 850 1.96 -23.90 -22.55
N PHE A 851 3.27 -23.99 -22.37
CA PHE A 851 4.15 -24.55 -23.39
C PHE A 851 4.05 -26.07 -23.47
N LEU A 852 3.69 -26.76 -22.38
CA LEU A 852 3.31 -28.16 -22.43
C LEU A 852 2.09 -28.38 -23.35
N GLU A 853 1.06 -27.55 -23.22
CA GLU A 853 -0.13 -27.61 -24.07
C GLU A 853 0.19 -27.30 -25.53
N ARG A 854 0.97 -26.23 -25.78
CA ARG A 854 1.40 -25.86 -27.13
C ARG A 854 2.21 -26.95 -27.82
N LEU A 855 3.07 -27.64 -27.08
CA LEU A 855 3.87 -28.73 -27.62
C LEU A 855 2.98 -29.91 -28.02
N ASP A 856 2.07 -30.36 -27.16
CA ASP A 856 1.13 -31.45 -27.47
C ASP A 856 0.23 -31.10 -28.66
N ASP A 857 -0.32 -29.88 -28.68
CA ASP A 857 -1.15 -29.44 -29.80
C ASP A 857 -0.35 -29.32 -31.11
N GLY A 858 0.86 -28.78 -31.07
CA GLY A 858 1.75 -28.64 -32.22
C GLY A 858 2.14 -29.99 -32.82
N ILE A 859 2.47 -30.96 -31.98
CA ILE A 859 2.77 -32.34 -32.40
C ILE A 859 1.56 -33.00 -33.06
N ARG A 860 0.35 -32.82 -32.52
CA ARG A 860 -0.88 -33.35 -33.12
C ARG A 860 -1.19 -32.70 -34.46
N ARG A 861 -1.15 -31.36 -34.53
CA ARG A 861 -1.45 -30.61 -35.75
C ARG A 861 -0.49 -30.92 -36.89
N LEU A 862 0.81 -31.04 -36.58
CA LEU A 862 1.84 -31.30 -37.58
C LEU A 862 2.11 -32.79 -37.79
N GLU A 863 1.32 -33.67 -37.17
CA GLU A 863 1.45 -35.13 -37.30
C GLU A 863 2.89 -35.60 -37.12
N ILE A 864 3.58 -35.09 -36.09
CA ILE A 864 4.98 -35.48 -35.83
C ILE A 864 4.98 -36.96 -35.40
N PRO A 865 5.61 -37.86 -36.17
CA PRO A 865 5.56 -39.29 -35.92
C PRO A 865 6.41 -39.67 -34.69
N ASP A 866 6.18 -40.87 -34.18
CA ASP A 866 6.82 -41.54 -33.04
C ASP A 866 8.07 -40.87 -32.45
N HIS A 867 7.95 -40.44 -31.19
CA HIS A 867 9.06 -39.94 -30.40
C HIS A 867 9.03 -40.61 -29.02
N ARG A 868 10.19 -40.95 -28.45
CA ARG A 868 10.30 -41.68 -27.17
C ARG A 868 9.54 -41.02 -26.01
N HIS A 869 9.49 -39.69 -25.97
CA HIS A 869 8.79 -38.92 -24.92
C HIS A 869 7.32 -38.56 -25.28
N LEU A 870 6.80 -38.99 -26.44
CA LEU A 870 5.47 -38.61 -26.91
C LEU A 870 4.36 -39.10 -25.98
N GLU A 871 4.49 -40.34 -25.46
CA GLU A 871 3.53 -40.89 -24.50
C GLU A 871 3.54 -40.10 -23.19
N ALA A 872 4.73 -39.77 -22.66
CA ALA A 872 4.87 -38.97 -21.46
C ALA A 872 4.25 -37.57 -21.62
N LEU A 873 4.47 -36.92 -22.77
CA LEU A 873 3.85 -35.63 -23.09
C LEU A 873 2.33 -35.73 -23.13
N ARG A 874 1.77 -36.69 -23.88
CA ARG A 874 0.32 -36.87 -24.00
C ARG A 874 -0.32 -37.17 -22.65
N HIS A 875 0.34 -37.99 -21.84
CA HIS A 875 -0.09 -38.28 -20.48
C HIS A 875 -0.09 -37.02 -19.61
N ALA A 876 0.99 -36.24 -19.62
CA ALA A 876 1.09 -35.00 -18.83
C ALA A 876 0.06 -33.95 -19.29
N ALA A 877 -0.10 -33.75 -20.59
CA ALA A 877 -1.06 -32.79 -21.15
C ALA A 877 -2.53 -33.16 -20.85
N ALA A 878 -2.86 -34.46 -20.92
CA ALA A 878 -4.20 -34.96 -20.63
C ALA A 878 -4.55 -34.90 -19.12
N ASN A 879 -3.57 -35.07 -18.23
CA ASN A 879 -3.79 -35.12 -16.78
C ASN A 879 -3.35 -33.85 -16.04
N ARG A 880 -3.09 -32.77 -16.78
CA ARG A 880 -2.62 -31.49 -16.22
C ARG A 880 -3.56 -30.92 -15.18
N ILE A 881 -3.01 -30.14 -14.26
CA ILE A 881 -3.77 -29.38 -13.26
C ILE A 881 -4.07 -28.00 -13.85
N PRO A 882 -5.34 -27.69 -14.18
CA PRO A 882 -5.68 -26.43 -14.82
C PRO A 882 -5.35 -25.22 -13.94
N GLY A 883 -4.89 -24.14 -14.57
CA GLY A 883 -4.60 -22.87 -13.89
C GLY A 883 -3.25 -22.80 -13.18
N MET A 884 -2.43 -23.85 -13.25
CA MET A 884 -1.05 -23.81 -12.75
C MET A 884 -0.14 -23.05 -13.73
N LEU A 885 0.80 -22.27 -13.20
CA LEU A 885 1.89 -21.66 -13.98
C LEU A 885 2.86 -22.74 -14.49
N TRP A 886 3.24 -23.64 -13.59
CA TRP A 886 4.17 -24.72 -13.83
C TRP A 886 3.48 -25.95 -14.40
N SER A 887 4.16 -26.65 -15.31
CA SER A 887 3.73 -27.94 -15.85
C SER A 887 3.58 -28.96 -14.73
N ALA A 888 2.34 -29.20 -14.34
CA ALA A 888 1.96 -30.07 -13.24
C ALA A 888 0.79 -30.96 -13.65
N TRP A 889 0.85 -32.25 -13.37
CA TRP A 889 -0.22 -33.20 -13.70
C TRP A 889 -0.45 -34.22 -12.60
N ARG A 890 -1.67 -34.77 -12.57
CA ARG A 890 -2.02 -35.85 -11.67
C ARG A 890 -1.58 -37.19 -12.25
N ALA A 891 -1.22 -38.14 -11.39
CA ALA A 891 -1.09 -39.51 -11.84
C ALA A 891 -2.44 -40.01 -12.40
N SER A 892 -2.42 -40.81 -13.47
CA SER A 892 -3.62 -41.50 -13.93
C SER A 892 -4.14 -42.36 -12.78
N ARG A 893 -5.41 -42.19 -12.41
CA ARG A 893 -6.10 -43.16 -11.56
C ARG A 893 -6.10 -44.48 -12.33
N GLY A 894 -5.29 -45.43 -11.85
CA GLY A 894 -5.25 -46.78 -12.38
C GLY A 894 -6.57 -47.50 -12.23
#